data_AF-A0A3N5JFH6-F1
#
_entry.id   AF-A0A3N5JFH6-F1
#
_cell.length_a   1.000
_cell.length_b   1.000
_cell.length_c   1.000
_cell.angle_alpha   90.00
_cell.angle_beta   90.00
_cell.angle_gamma   90.00
#
_symmetry.space_group_name_H-M   'P 1'
#
loop_
_entity.id
_entity.type
_entity.pdbx_description
1 polymer ?
#
loop_
_entity_poly.entity_id
_entity_poly.type
_entity_poly.pdbx_seq_one_letter_code
_entity_poly.pdbx_strand_id
1 'polypeptide(L)'
;MKRRMISRMKRLLLIVGGSLFLLAPSTKPAETTLHINPAQNHQTIEGFGVNINPAWWYNGDYGDAAVVQPAIDLLLDSLGATIVRAVIEEIDWEAVNDDDDPHHFNWNYYDGVFSNARFQGTWKTLRYLNQKGIRKNLMISFMGAPPASPPASPPMAAAEPQHSWLGGIDHSIDPAMEDEFVESLSALLYYARHKAGIDFNLVSPMNETDVISRSKSAEHPDGIVEGPHIPDAVQYVRITKKLALTLDAIGMSDIRFVAPDAAWDGLFDACLDETIKDSTLMSKYACWGVHQYGNDAANYQKIISRPANPLKSFWVTETAGIGNLLGQLDDDAAAFIFWDGFDCVYQHARRNGYGEVPPNDWAFWMGEEGKPLLAYNAADHTWTPRKPFYEFAQVFKFIKPGAVRIDATEEDSNLVAHAFCNPDKQLVIVGRNNGSAAMTLTGTISGVAATQALKVYRTSPTMNLERDSADLSIESGRFSLSVDAGTTFTLVGATSSETGMLPINDSGALASVASPADDLSNPHGQIDQEQASFSQGKPEPEGWYAGDIHVHRNCGEITGILAESEFTAMMETHDLAVITVLADMGNGEVKESRQDLPKVTGADAVQSLPGRIVHWDAEWHFDPAGVTFEHKALGGHLLLLGLGEAHTIWDESPYKILEWGKKQNAVVGFCHMQYLNDQIQNELNCCIPIDYPVEAALGTIDFLSEDVWVNDAAVNAYYKLLNCGFRLGWAAGTDYPCNDSRPFGSLLTYVHVPGQPLTYRRWIEGIKNGRTVVALNGHKEFLDLKVGDNAASPGDELHLNRNASLNIEVKWTSTEEQQGRIELISNGEVIAQVKGAASPGKPLLLKTPHSFTHSSWICARRMDDQGHQSHTAPVYVTINDAPVRASVNDAEFFVRWIDNILVNIEESGPWNQYFTHDIESVRERYRQARAVYQKIAREARERMRW
;
A
#
# COMPACT_ATOMS: atom_id res chain seq x y z
N MET A 1 -25.39 24.98 56.73
CA MET A 1 -25.68 26.26 57.41
C MET A 1 -25.52 27.39 56.36
N LYS A 2 -26.60 28.15 56.15
CA LYS A 2 -26.90 29.20 55.13
C LYS A 2 -25.75 29.99 54.44
N ARG A 3 -25.82 30.17 53.10
CA ARG A 3 -26.28 31.39 52.32
C ARG A 3 -26.01 31.17 50.80
N ARG A 4 -27.02 31.11 49.90
CA ARG A 4 -27.69 32.21 49.12
C ARG A 4 -26.72 32.89 48.11
N MET A 5 -26.99 33.19 46.83
CA MET A 5 -28.16 33.32 45.94
C MET A 5 -27.55 33.77 44.57
N ILE A 6 -27.95 33.38 43.34
CA ILE A 6 -29.17 33.71 42.56
C ILE A 6 -29.14 32.90 41.26
N SER A 7 -30.32 32.48 40.82
CA SER A 7 -30.59 31.71 39.61
C SER A 7 -31.61 32.41 38.70
N ARG A 8 -31.53 32.10 37.40
CA ARG A 8 -32.64 31.65 36.52
C ARG A 8 -33.69 32.65 35.94
N MET A 9 -33.83 32.49 34.61
CA MET A 9 -35.05 32.09 33.85
C MET A 9 -36.00 33.14 33.22
N LYS A 10 -36.27 32.84 31.93
CA LYS A 10 -37.58 32.59 31.25
C LYS A 10 -38.11 33.63 30.24
N ARG A 11 -38.57 33.04 29.11
CA ARG A 11 -39.29 33.55 27.93
C ARG A 11 -40.57 34.36 28.25
N LEU A 12 -40.91 35.33 27.40
CA LEU A 12 -42.26 35.49 26.82
C LEU A 12 -42.29 36.37 25.55
N LEU A 13 -43.31 36.11 24.71
CA LEU A 13 -43.68 36.56 23.36
C LEU A 13 -43.60 38.06 23.00
N LEU A 14 -43.46 38.36 21.69
CA LEU A 14 -44.46 39.14 20.92
C LEU A 14 -44.33 38.92 19.39
N ILE A 15 -45.46 38.73 18.70
CA ILE A 15 -45.64 38.78 17.24
C ILE A 15 -46.17 40.19 16.89
N VAL A 16 -45.69 40.80 15.81
CA VAL A 16 -46.43 41.52 14.73
C VAL A 16 -45.49 42.48 13.97
N GLY A 17 -45.33 42.22 12.66
CA GLY A 17 -45.42 43.21 11.59
C GLY A 17 -44.35 44.29 11.45
N GLY A 18 -43.39 44.07 10.55
CA GLY A 18 -42.53 45.13 10.02
C GLY A 18 -41.51 44.60 9.03
N SER A 19 -41.87 44.51 7.75
CA SER A 19 -40.94 44.25 6.66
C SER A 19 -39.96 45.42 6.54
N LEU A 20 -38.79 45.31 7.18
CA LEU A 20 -37.62 46.11 6.87
C LEU A 20 -36.70 45.25 6.00
N PHE A 21 -36.67 45.54 4.70
CA PHE A 21 -35.52 45.22 3.86
C PHE A 21 -34.33 46.03 4.38
N LEU A 22 -33.64 45.49 5.38
CA LEU A 22 -32.27 45.88 5.68
C LEU A 22 -31.41 45.25 4.59
N LEU A 23 -31.06 46.08 3.60
CA LEU A 23 -29.90 45.85 2.74
C LEU A 23 -28.72 45.57 3.67
N ALA A 24 -28.37 44.29 3.82
CA ALA A 24 -27.09 43.92 4.38
C ALA A 24 -26.02 44.61 3.51
N PRO A 25 -25.10 45.40 4.08
CA PRO A 25 -23.99 45.89 3.31
C PRO A 25 -23.28 44.66 2.73
N SER A 26 -23.13 44.60 1.40
CA SER A 26 -22.24 43.61 0.79
C SER A 26 -20.82 44.01 1.22
N THR A 27 -20.39 43.52 2.39
CA THR A 27 -18.98 43.52 2.73
C THR A 27 -18.33 42.66 1.66
N LYS A 28 -17.56 43.30 0.77
CA LYS A 28 -16.68 42.56 -0.13
C LYS A 28 -15.91 41.55 0.74
N PRO A 29 -15.83 40.26 0.35
CA PRO A 29 -14.99 39.32 1.06
C PRO A 29 -13.58 39.91 1.19
N ALA A 30 -12.96 39.72 2.35
CA ALA A 30 -11.59 40.20 2.56
C ALA A 30 -10.70 39.58 1.48
N GLU A 31 -9.95 40.42 0.76
CA GLU A 31 -8.95 39.97 -0.20
C GLU A 31 -7.68 39.64 0.59
N THR A 32 -7.21 38.41 0.47
CA THR A 32 -5.92 37.96 1.03
C THR A 32 -5.05 37.44 -0.10
N THR A 33 -3.73 37.50 0.07
CA THR A 33 -2.77 37.00 -0.91
C THR A 33 -1.93 35.87 -0.35
N LEU A 34 -1.54 34.96 -1.24
CA LEU A 34 -0.65 33.83 -0.97
C LEU A 34 0.45 33.79 -2.03
N HIS A 35 1.71 33.85 -1.60
CA HIS A 35 2.86 33.78 -2.49
C HIS A 35 3.54 32.43 -2.33
N ILE A 36 3.78 31.72 -3.44
CA ILE A 36 4.39 30.38 -3.44
C ILE A 36 5.70 30.43 -4.23
N ASN A 37 6.77 29.92 -3.63
CA ASN A 37 8.09 29.87 -4.23
C ASN A 37 8.66 28.44 -4.23
N PRO A 38 8.48 27.68 -5.33
CA PRO A 38 8.98 26.30 -5.44
C PRO A 38 10.51 26.14 -5.39
N ALA A 39 11.27 27.25 -5.43
CA ALA A 39 12.73 27.22 -5.33
C ALA A 39 13.25 27.22 -3.89
N GLN A 40 12.40 27.49 -2.90
CA GLN A 40 12.73 27.45 -1.48
C GLN A 40 12.07 26.22 -0.85
N ASN A 41 12.90 25.32 -0.34
CA ASN A 41 12.47 24.04 0.22
C ASN A 41 12.66 24.06 1.75
N HIS A 42 11.76 23.36 2.45
CA HIS A 42 11.81 23.09 3.88
C HIS A 42 12.01 21.58 4.12
N GLN A 43 11.31 21.00 5.09
CA GLN A 43 11.36 19.57 5.39
C GLN A 43 10.78 18.68 4.28
N THR A 44 11.22 17.42 4.28
CA THR A 44 10.58 16.34 3.52
C THR A 44 9.58 15.64 4.42
N ILE A 45 8.39 15.39 3.91
CA ILE A 45 7.32 14.68 4.59
C ILE A 45 7.55 13.18 4.47
N GLU A 46 7.68 12.50 5.60
CA GLU A 46 7.86 11.05 5.70
C GLU A 46 6.52 10.32 5.72
N GLY A 47 5.44 10.96 6.18
CA GLY A 47 4.09 10.44 6.04
C GLY A 47 3.09 11.08 6.98
N PHE A 48 1.87 10.56 6.91
CA PHE A 48 0.76 10.94 7.78
C PHE A 48 0.06 9.70 8.29
N GLY A 49 -0.42 9.73 9.52
CA GLY A 49 -0.91 8.53 10.18
C GLY A 49 -1.98 8.74 11.22
N VAL A 50 -2.38 7.64 11.82
CA VAL A 50 -3.34 7.60 12.92
C VAL A 50 -2.85 6.65 14.00
N ASN A 51 -3.15 6.98 15.24
CA ASN A 51 -3.08 6.04 16.34
C ASN A 51 -4.32 5.15 16.29
N ILE A 52 -4.17 3.91 16.72
CA ILE A 52 -5.30 3.03 16.99
C ILE A 52 -5.03 2.23 18.26
N ASN A 53 -6.09 1.87 18.96
CA ASN A 53 -6.04 0.74 19.89
C ASN A 53 -6.36 -0.55 19.12
N PRO A 54 -5.41 -1.49 18.98
CA PRO A 54 -5.63 -2.72 18.24
C PRO A 54 -6.48 -3.74 19.02
N ALA A 55 -6.66 -3.55 20.33
CA ALA A 55 -7.48 -4.41 21.19
C ALA A 55 -8.92 -3.88 21.25
N TRP A 56 -9.79 -4.40 20.37
CA TRP A 56 -11.20 -4.01 20.36
C TRP A 56 -11.90 -4.38 21.68
N TRP A 57 -12.17 -3.38 22.52
CA TRP A 57 -12.93 -3.53 23.76
C TRP A 57 -14.26 -2.80 23.65
N TYR A 58 -15.36 -3.52 23.92
CA TYR A 58 -16.69 -2.95 23.82
C TYR A 58 -17.65 -3.64 24.81
N ASN A 59 -18.47 -2.87 25.53
CA ASN A 59 -19.48 -3.37 26.47
C ASN A 59 -18.94 -4.31 27.57
N GLY A 60 -17.76 -4.03 28.12
CA GLY A 60 -17.24 -4.77 29.27
C GLY A 60 -16.25 -5.88 28.94
N ASP A 61 -16.02 -6.20 27.67
CA ASP A 61 -15.16 -7.32 27.25
C ASP A 61 -14.41 -7.05 25.94
N TYR A 62 -13.37 -7.84 25.68
CA TYR A 62 -12.63 -7.85 24.41
C TYR A 62 -13.38 -8.65 23.35
N GLY A 63 -13.71 -7.99 22.24
CA GLY A 63 -14.52 -8.55 21.16
C GLY A 63 -13.69 -9.04 19.96
N ASP A 64 -14.37 -9.46 18.91
CA ASP A 64 -13.72 -9.86 17.67
C ASP A 64 -13.16 -8.65 16.91
N ALA A 65 -11.87 -8.68 16.62
CA ALA A 65 -11.15 -7.63 15.89
C ALA A 65 -11.66 -7.42 14.45
N ALA A 66 -12.42 -8.35 13.89
CA ALA A 66 -13.07 -8.16 12.58
C ALA A 66 -13.96 -6.89 12.55
N VAL A 67 -14.49 -6.47 13.69
CA VAL A 67 -15.33 -5.26 13.80
C VAL A 67 -14.60 -3.99 13.39
N VAL A 68 -13.28 -3.89 13.64
CA VAL A 68 -12.50 -2.68 13.33
C VAL A 68 -11.91 -2.67 11.92
N GLN A 69 -11.98 -3.79 11.18
CA GLN A 69 -11.39 -3.90 9.84
C GLN A 69 -11.97 -2.87 8.85
N PRO A 70 -13.29 -2.63 8.77
CA PRO A 70 -13.84 -1.59 7.89
C PRO A 70 -13.41 -0.18 8.30
N ALA A 71 -13.16 0.06 9.59
CA ALA A 71 -12.63 1.34 10.06
C ALA A 71 -11.19 1.52 9.58
N ILE A 72 -10.37 0.48 9.66
CA ILE A 72 -9.00 0.47 9.13
C ILE A 72 -9.01 0.73 7.63
N ASP A 73 -9.90 0.10 6.86
CA ASP A 73 -10.02 0.37 5.42
C ASP A 73 -10.34 1.84 5.13
N LEU A 74 -11.25 2.46 5.89
CA LEU A 74 -11.54 3.90 5.76
C LEU A 74 -10.30 4.77 6.08
N LEU A 75 -9.52 4.41 7.09
CA LEU A 75 -8.32 5.15 7.49
C LEU A 75 -7.19 5.05 6.45
N LEU A 76 -7.00 3.87 5.87
CA LEU A 76 -5.94 3.66 4.87
C LEU A 76 -6.38 4.14 3.49
N ASP A 77 -7.53 3.66 3.00
CA ASP A 77 -7.93 3.82 1.60
C ASP A 77 -8.61 5.18 1.34
N SER A 78 -9.39 5.68 2.31
CA SER A 78 -10.18 6.89 2.13
C SER A 78 -9.53 8.16 2.71
N LEU A 79 -9.00 8.08 3.94
CA LEU A 79 -8.27 9.17 4.59
C LEU A 79 -6.86 9.33 3.99
N GLY A 80 -6.20 8.22 3.65
CA GLY A 80 -4.83 8.22 3.09
C GLY A 80 -3.74 8.08 4.16
N ALA A 81 -4.04 7.48 5.32
CA ALA A 81 -3.02 7.20 6.33
C ALA A 81 -1.99 6.21 5.78
N THR A 82 -0.71 6.51 5.98
CA THR A 82 0.45 5.73 5.55
C THR A 82 1.29 5.23 6.72
N ILE A 83 1.04 5.74 7.92
CA ILE A 83 1.66 5.37 9.19
C ILE A 83 0.54 4.96 10.16
N VAL A 84 0.73 3.87 10.89
CA VAL A 84 -0.18 3.48 11.97
C VAL A 84 0.62 3.27 13.25
N ARG A 85 0.29 4.05 14.29
CA ARG A 85 0.79 3.85 15.65
C ARG A 85 -0.20 2.97 16.40
N ALA A 86 0.11 1.69 16.53
CA ALA A 86 -0.71 0.75 17.27
C ALA A 86 -0.34 0.80 18.75
N VAL A 87 -1.27 1.31 19.56
CA VAL A 87 -1.09 1.55 20.99
C VAL A 87 -1.44 0.28 21.77
N ILE A 88 -0.45 -0.33 22.41
CA ILE A 88 -0.62 -1.49 23.29
C ILE A 88 -0.74 -1.01 24.74
N GLU A 89 -1.96 -1.07 25.28
CA GLU A 89 -2.26 -0.53 26.61
C GLU A 89 -3.33 -1.34 27.36
N GLU A 90 -3.29 -1.43 28.69
CA GLU A 90 -2.20 -0.95 29.58
C GLU A 90 -0.94 -1.84 29.51
N ILE A 91 0.18 -1.36 30.04
CA ILE A 91 1.44 -2.11 30.16
C ILE A 91 1.39 -3.05 31.39
N ASP A 92 0.24 -3.67 31.63
CA ASP A 92 -0.11 -4.39 32.87
C ASP A 92 -0.16 -5.91 32.69
N TRP A 93 0.25 -6.42 31.53
CA TRP A 93 0.06 -7.83 31.14
C TRP A 93 0.88 -8.80 31.99
N GLU A 94 1.97 -8.34 32.59
CA GLU A 94 2.78 -9.09 33.54
C GLU A 94 2.34 -8.78 34.98
N ALA A 95 1.24 -9.41 35.40
CA ALA A 95 0.65 -9.14 36.71
C ALA A 95 1.58 -9.48 37.90
N VAL A 96 2.49 -10.44 37.71
CA VAL A 96 3.57 -10.82 38.62
C VAL A 96 4.83 -11.06 37.80
N ASN A 97 6.03 -10.84 38.39
CA ASN A 97 7.31 -11.17 37.75
C ASN A 97 7.28 -12.62 37.25
N ASP A 98 7.59 -12.84 35.98
CA ASP A 98 7.48 -14.15 35.34
C ASP A 98 8.52 -15.15 35.88
N ASP A 99 9.73 -14.67 36.19
CA ASP A 99 10.68 -15.28 37.12
C ASP A 99 11.56 -14.26 37.87
N ASP A 100 12.86 -14.48 38.08
CA ASP A 100 13.79 -13.55 38.77
C ASP A 100 15.04 -13.28 37.89
N ASP A 101 15.02 -13.68 36.61
CA ASP A 101 16.11 -13.55 35.63
C ASP A 101 15.66 -12.69 34.43
N PRO A 102 15.99 -11.38 34.40
CA PRO A 102 15.55 -10.42 33.38
C PRO A 102 16.12 -10.65 31.96
N HIS A 103 16.73 -11.80 31.74
CA HIS A 103 17.34 -12.25 30.49
C HIS A 103 16.74 -13.58 30.01
N HIS A 104 15.65 -14.03 30.62
CA HIS A 104 15.01 -15.31 30.34
C HIS A 104 13.48 -15.19 30.29
N PHE A 105 12.93 -15.19 29.08
CA PHE A 105 11.47 -15.22 28.91
C PHE A 105 10.89 -16.54 29.42
N ASN A 106 10.10 -16.51 30.50
CA ASN A 106 9.29 -17.65 30.92
C ASN A 106 8.09 -17.83 29.97
N TRP A 107 8.32 -18.51 28.84
CA TRP A 107 7.27 -18.71 27.83
C TRP A 107 6.04 -19.46 28.35
N ASN A 108 6.14 -20.27 29.41
CA ASN A 108 4.95 -20.89 30.01
C ASN A 108 4.01 -19.83 30.60
N TYR A 109 4.56 -18.75 31.13
CA TYR A 109 3.80 -17.60 31.61
C TYR A 109 3.35 -16.72 30.44
N TYR A 110 4.29 -16.24 29.62
CA TYR A 110 4.00 -15.31 28.54
C TYR A 110 3.08 -15.87 27.45
N ASP A 111 3.14 -17.18 27.14
CA ASP A 111 2.20 -17.78 26.18
C ASP A 111 0.77 -17.76 26.72
N GLY A 112 0.57 -17.89 28.04
CA GLY A 112 -0.75 -17.72 28.67
C GLY A 112 -1.25 -16.28 28.60
N VAL A 113 -0.35 -15.31 28.81
CA VAL A 113 -0.66 -13.88 28.72
C VAL A 113 -1.01 -13.48 27.29
N PHE A 114 -0.12 -13.73 26.33
CA PHE A 114 -0.25 -13.27 24.94
C PHE A 114 -1.20 -14.10 24.08
N SER A 115 -1.80 -15.16 24.62
CA SER A 115 -2.88 -15.92 24.00
C SER A 115 -4.27 -15.59 24.54
N ASN A 116 -4.40 -14.65 25.48
CA ASN A 116 -5.71 -14.24 26.01
C ASN A 116 -6.55 -13.45 24.98
N ALA A 117 -7.82 -13.17 25.30
CA ALA A 117 -8.76 -12.51 24.38
C ALA A 117 -8.27 -11.13 23.90
N ARG A 118 -7.69 -10.32 24.79
CA ARG A 118 -7.11 -9.01 24.47
C ARG A 118 -6.06 -9.14 23.37
N PHE A 119 -5.05 -9.99 23.59
CA PHE A 119 -3.94 -10.13 22.67
C PHE A 119 -4.31 -10.87 21.39
N GLN A 120 -5.22 -11.85 21.43
CA GLN A 120 -5.74 -12.46 20.20
C GLN A 120 -6.42 -11.41 19.29
N GLY A 121 -7.20 -10.49 19.87
CA GLY A 121 -7.76 -9.35 19.15
C GLY A 121 -6.67 -8.46 18.55
N THR A 122 -5.71 -8.05 19.39
CA THR A 122 -4.53 -7.27 18.97
C THR A 122 -3.82 -7.92 17.78
N TRP A 123 -3.43 -9.19 17.86
CA TRP A 123 -2.70 -9.89 16.80
C TRP A 123 -3.50 -10.01 15.51
N LYS A 124 -4.83 -10.16 15.59
CA LYS A 124 -5.70 -10.13 14.40
C LYS A 124 -5.69 -8.76 13.74
N THR A 125 -5.84 -7.68 14.52
CA THR A 125 -5.79 -6.31 14.01
C THR A 125 -4.44 -5.99 13.35
N LEU A 126 -3.34 -6.33 14.01
CA LEU A 126 -1.99 -6.08 13.49
C LEU A 126 -1.69 -6.89 12.22
N ARG A 127 -2.12 -8.16 12.13
CA ARG A 127 -1.99 -8.94 10.89
C ARG A 127 -2.82 -8.34 9.76
N TYR A 128 -4.02 -7.83 10.05
CA TYR A 128 -4.83 -7.15 9.05
C TYR A 128 -4.14 -5.91 8.49
N LEU A 129 -3.51 -5.10 9.36
CA LEU A 129 -2.68 -3.98 8.91
C LEU A 129 -1.52 -4.42 8.02
N ASN A 130 -0.81 -5.50 8.38
CA ASN A 130 0.24 -6.06 7.53
C ASN A 130 -0.27 -6.56 6.17
N GLN A 131 -1.46 -7.16 6.12
CA GLN A 131 -2.13 -7.58 4.88
C GLN A 131 -2.47 -6.37 3.99
N LYS A 132 -2.85 -5.25 4.60
CA LYS A 132 -3.09 -3.96 3.92
C LYS A 132 -1.80 -3.21 3.57
N GLY A 133 -0.62 -3.81 3.78
CA GLY A 133 0.69 -3.23 3.41
C GLY A 133 1.33 -2.34 4.47
N ILE A 134 0.70 -2.12 5.63
CA ILE A 134 1.29 -1.36 6.73
C ILE A 134 2.22 -2.28 7.53
N ARG A 135 3.51 -2.27 7.16
CA ARG A 135 4.57 -3.10 7.76
C ARG A 135 5.65 -2.22 8.36
N LYS A 136 6.51 -1.63 7.53
CA LYS A 136 7.59 -0.71 7.97
C LYS A 136 7.11 0.60 8.57
N ASN A 137 5.85 0.95 8.33
CA ASN A 137 5.19 2.11 8.92
C ASN A 137 4.19 1.71 10.02
N LEU A 138 4.22 0.44 10.46
CA LEU A 138 3.55 -0.01 11.67
C LEU A 138 4.47 0.26 12.86
N MET A 139 4.06 1.17 13.73
CA MET A 139 4.76 1.46 14.98
C MET A 139 4.01 0.83 16.15
N ILE A 140 4.69 -0.05 16.89
CA ILE A 140 4.17 -0.57 18.15
C ILE A 140 4.51 0.43 19.25
N SER A 141 3.50 0.95 19.94
CA SER A 141 3.67 1.95 20.99
C SER A 141 3.15 1.44 22.33
N PHE A 142 3.90 1.64 23.41
CA PHE A 142 3.50 1.23 24.75
C PHE A 142 2.96 2.40 25.55
N MET A 143 1.76 2.24 26.12
CA MET A 143 1.00 3.29 26.81
C MET A 143 0.27 2.73 28.04
N GLY A 144 0.01 3.60 29.02
CA GLY A 144 -0.70 3.25 30.25
C GLY A 144 0.21 2.76 31.39
N ALA A 145 -0.40 2.28 32.47
CA ALA A 145 0.33 1.96 33.69
C ALA A 145 1.13 0.64 33.54
N PRO A 146 2.34 0.55 34.14
CA PRO A 146 2.96 -0.72 34.44
C PRO A 146 2.12 -1.53 35.44
N PRO A 147 2.32 -2.85 35.57
CA PRO A 147 1.51 -3.70 36.42
C PRO A 147 1.62 -3.25 37.89
N ALA A 148 0.49 -2.91 38.51
CA ALA A 148 0.40 -2.82 39.96
C ALA A 148 0.16 -4.22 40.52
N SER A 149 0.64 -4.52 41.73
CA SER A 149 0.35 -5.81 42.40
C SER A 149 -1.14 -6.16 42.28
N PRO A 150 -1.52 -7.40 41.94
CA PRO A 150 -2.87 -7.72 41.53
C PRO A 150 -3.89 -7.36 42.62
N PRO A 151 -5.03 -6.73 42.29
CA PRO A 151 -6.12 -6.59 43.24
C PRO A 151 -6.60 -7.98 43.68
N ALA A 152 -6.93 -8.12 44.96
CA ALA A 152 -7.65 -9.28 45.45
C ALA A 152 -9.09 -9.30 44.88
N SER A 153 -9.23 -9.78 43.65
CA SER A 153 -10.47 -10.14 42.91
C SER A 153 -11.14 -9.04 42.03
N PRO A 154 -11.63 -9.39 40.82
CA PRO A 154 -12.52 -8.57 39.98
C PRO A 154 -13.98 -8.55 40.47
N PRO A 155 -14.83 -7.58 40.06
CA PRO A 155 -14.57 -6.48 39.13
C PRO A 155 -14.39 -5.16 39.91
N MET A 156 -13.22 -4.53 39.76
CA MET A 156 -12.80 -3.30 40.44
C MET A 156 -12.68 -3.42 41.97
N ALA A 157 -11.59 -4.01 42.46
CA ALA A 157 -11.18 -3.75 43.84
C ALA A 157 -10.61 -2.33 43.95
N ALA A 158 -10.89 -1.65 45.06
CA ALA A 158 -10.32 -0.35 45.38
C ALA A 158 -8.78 -0.43 45.42
N ALA A 159 -8.12 0.68 45.08
CA ALA A 159 -6.66 0.81 45.10
C ALA A 159 -6.09 0.33 46.46
N GLU A 160 -5.39 -0.80 46.44
CA GLU A 160 -4.51 -1.23 47.51
C GLU A 160 -3.25 -0.35 47.42
N PRO A 161 -2.84 0.42 48.46
CA PRO A 161 -1.66 1.29 48.44
C PRO A 161 -0.32 0.53 48.41
N GLN A 162 -0.28 -0.65 47.78
CA GLN A 162 0.84 -1.58 47.82
C GLN A 162 1.55 -1.56 46.47
N HIS A 163 2.87 -1.45 46.52
CA HIS A 163 3.79 -1.19 45.42
C HIS A 163 3.50 -2.03 44.16
N SER A 164 3.69 -1.44 42.97
CA SER A 164 3.96 -2.23 41.76
C SER A 164 5.18 -3.11 42.03
N TRP A 165 5.20 -4.35 41.52
CA TRP A 165 6.41 -5.16 41.65
C TRP A 165 7.58 -4.55 40.86
N LEU A 166 7.30 -3.68 39.87
CA LEU A 166 8.28 -2.87 39.15
C LEU A 166 8.66 -1.57 39.85
N GLY A 167 7.90 -1.08 40.84
CA GLY A 167 8.23 0.19 41.51
C GLY A 167 7.20 0.77 42.47
N GLY A 168 7.15 2.11 42.55
CA GLY A 168 6.37 2.82 43.56
C GLY A 168 4.85 2.78 43.34
N ILE A 169 4.10 3.38 44.28
CA ILE A 169 2.64 3.56 44.16
C ILE A 169 2.24 4.62 43.12
N ASP A 170 3.20 5.34 42.56
CA ASP A 170 3.03 6.38 41.57
C ASP A 170 3.31 5.89 40.14
N HIS A 171 3.28 4.57 39.91
CA HIS A 171 3.53 3.94 38.61
C HIS A 171 4.95 4.14 38.08
N SER A 172 5.91 4.45 38.97
CA SER A 172 7.33 4.54 38.65
C SER A 172 7.97 3.15 38.43
N ILE A 173 9.09 3.13 37.71
CA ILE A 173 9.95 1.97 37.58
C ILE A 173 11.16 2.16 38.51
N ASP A 174 11.31 1.29 39.51
CA ASP A 174 12.48 1.29 40.39
C ASP A 174 13.73 0.97 39.55
N PRO A 175 14.85 1.69 39.72
CA PRO A 175 16.10 1.38 39.03
C PRO A 175 16.54 -0.09 39.11
N ALA A 176 16.21 -0.79 40.19
CA ALA A 176 16.52 -2.22 40.35
C ALA A 176 15.64 -3.15 39.48
N MET A 177 14.49 -2.67 39.01
CA MET A 177 13.50 -3.43 38.24
C MET A 177 13.46 -3.04 36.75
N GLU A 178 14.35 -2.14 36.31
CA GLU A 178 14.41 -1.70 34.92
C GLU A 178 14.69 -2.83 33.92
N ASP A 179 15.50 -3.83 34.32
CA ASP A 179 15.84 -4.95 33.44
C ASP A 179 14.63 -5.88 33.26
N GLU A 180 13.84 -6.11 34.31
CA GLU A 180 12.58 -6.87 34.25
C GLU A 180 11.52 -6.14 33.40
N PHE A 181 11.41 -4.82 33.58
CA PHE A 181 10.51 -4.02 32.73
C PHE A 181 10.89 -4.14 31.24
N VAL A 182 12.19 -4.10 30.93
CA VAL A 182 12.71 -4.27 29.57
C VAL A 182 12.46 -5.68 29.04
N GLU A 183 12.59 -6.70 29.89
CA GLU A 183 12.24 -8.07 29.54
C GLU A 183 10.78 -8.17 29.10
N SER A 184 9.86 -7.65 29.91
CA SER A 184 8.42 -7.69 29.64
C SER A 184 8.06 -7.08 28.28
N LEU A 185 8.59 -5.90 27.97
CA LEU A 185 8.41 -5.26 26.67
C LEU A 185 9.05 -6.09 25.55
N SER A 186 10.24 -6.63 25.77
CA SER A 186 10.97 -7.45 24.79
C SER A 186 10.26 -8.76 24.48
N ALA A 187 9.68 -9.42 25.50
CA ALA A 187 8.90 -10.64 25.37
C ALA A 187 7.66 -10.42 24.50
N LEU A 188 6.95 -9.30 24.69
CA LEU A 188 5.81 -8.93 23.86
C LEU A 188 6.22 -8.70 22.40
N LEU A 189 7.27 -7.90 22.17
CA LEU A 189 7.77 -7.61 20.82
C LEU A 189 8.23 -8.90 20.11
N TYR A 190 8.94 -9.77 20.82
CA TYR A 190 9.39 -11.06 20.31
C TYR A 190 8.20 -11.97 19.99
N TYR A 191 7.21 -12.06 20.89
CA TYR A 191 6.00 -12.83 20.64
C TYR A 191 5.26 -12.30 19.40
N ALA A 192 5.07 -10.98 19.31
CA ALA A 192 4.41 -10.34 18.17
C ALA A 192 5.10 -10.73 16.85
N ARG A 193 6.42 -10.62 16.77
CA ARG A 193 7.20 -10.94 15.57
C ARG A 193 7.18 -12.43 15.24
N HIS A 194 7.57 -13.27 16.19
CA HIS A 194 7.96 -14.65 15.91
C HIS A 194 6.86 -15.68 16.17
N LYS A 195 5.89 -15.38 17.04
CA LYS A 195 4.76 -16.28 17.35
C LYS A 195 3.45 -15.81 16.73
N ALA A 196 3.17 -14.50 16.76
CA ALA A 196 1.96 -13.93 16.19
C ALA A 196 2.08 -13.54 14.69
N GLY A 197 3.31 -13.54 14.14
CA GLY A 197 3.57 -13.29 12.72
C GLY A 197 3.34 -11.85 12.28
N ILE A 198 3.60 -10.88 13.16
CA ILE A 198 3.48 -9.45 12.86
C ILE A 198 4.81 -8.93 12.31
N ASP A 199 4.77 -8.25 11.17
CA ASP A 199 5.90 -7.51 10.60
C ASP A 199 5.84 -6.04 10.97
N PHE A 200 6.87 -5.58 11.66
CA PHE A 200 7.06 -4.20 12.10
C PHE A 200 8.55 -3.98 12.38
N ASN A 201 8.97 -2.72 12.29
CA ASN A 201 10.34 -2.31 12.63
C ASN A 201 10.40 -1.02 13.45
N LEU A 202 9.26 -0.38 13.76
CA LEU A 202 9.19 0.82 14.57
C LEU A 202 8.59 0.51 15.94
N VAL A 203 9.22 1.05 16.98
CA VAL A 203 8.73 0.96 18.36
C VAL A 203 8.78 2.34 19.01
N SER A 204 7.68 2.77 19.62
CA SER A 204 7.70 3.81 20.64
C SER A 204 7.75 3.16 22.01
N PRO A 205 8.86 3.29 22.75
CA PRO A 205 9.12 2.44 23.91
C PRO A 205 8.21 2.79 25.09
N MET A 206 7.89 4.07 25.30
CA MET A 206 7.09 4.55 26.43
C MET A 206 6.44 5.89 26.06
N ASN A 207 5.11 5.97 26.20
CA ASN A 207 4.32 7.17 25.99
C ASN A 207 4.37 8.13 27.20
N GLU A 208 4.54 9.43 26.96
CA GLU A 208 4.21 10.53 27.89
C GLU A 208 4.58 10.32 29.37
N THR A 209 5.83 9.91 29.63
CA THR A 209 6.29 9.52 30.98
C THR A 209 6.36 10.68 31.99
N ASP A 210 6.10 11.91 31.54
CA ASP A 210 6.07 13.16 32.32
C ASP A 210 4.67 13.67 32.70
N VAL A 211 3.58 13.05 32.21
CA VAL A 211 2.20 13.51 32.48
C VAL A 211 1.79 13.38 33.93
N ILE A 212 2.09 12.25 34.58
CA ILE A 212 1.71 11.99 35.99
C ILE A 212 2.21 13.11 36.90
N SER A 213 3.47 13.53 36.73
CA SER A 213 4.08 14.60 37.54
C SER A 213 3.37 15.95 37.38
N ARG A 214 2.88 16.26 36.17
CA ARG A 214 2.35 17.57 35.81
C ARG A 214 0.83 17.70 35.94
N SER A 215 0.13 16.57 35.97
CA SER A 215 -1.33 16.51 36.02
C SER A 215 -1.89 16.40 37.45
N LYS A 216 -1.03 16.30 38.47
CA LYS A 216 -1.46 16.26 39.88
C LYS A 216 -2.29 17.49 40.25
N SER A 217 -3.54 17.26 40.63
CA SER A 217 -4.48 18.31 41.03
C SER A 217 -5.36 17.84 42.20
N ALA A 218 -6.31 18.68 42.63
CA ALA A 218 -7.30 18.26 43.64
C ALA A 218 -8.25 17.18 43.09
N GLU A 219 -8.51 17.21 41.78
CA GLU A 219 -9.35 16.26 41.05
C GLU A 219 -8.60 14.97 40.68
N HIS A 220 -7.29 15.08 40.43
CA HIS A 220 -6.40 13.95 40.13
C HIS A 220 -5.20 13.94 41.09
N PRO A 221 -5.37 13.53 42.37
CA PRO A 221 -4.31 13.61 43.38
C PRO A 221 -3.09 12.74 43.05
N ASP A 222 -3.30 11.64 42.33
CA ASP A 222 -2.24 10.70 41.93
C ASP A 222 -1.68 11.02 40.52
N GLY A 223 -2.24 12.02 39.83
CA GLY A 223 -1.94 12.35 38.43
C GLY A 223 -2.79 11.53 37.45
N ILE A 224 -2.71 11.90 36.18
CA ILE A 224 -3.28 11.22 35.02
C ILE A 224 -2.22 10.28 34.46
N VAL A 225 -2.60 9.02 34.20
CA VAL A 225 -1.69 7.99 33.69
C VAL A 225 -1.83 7.87 32.19
N GLU A 226 -0.83 8.33 31.46
CA GLU A 226 -0.67 8.15 30.00
C GLU A 226 0.46 7.16 29.67
N GLY A 227 1.35 6.90 30.63
CA GLY A 227 2.43 5.93 30.54
C GLY A 227 3.10 5.71 31.89
N PRO A 228 4.22 4.95 31.94
CA PRO A 228 4.96 4.74 33.17
C PRO A 228 5.55 6.06 33.69
N HIS A 229 5.58 6.24 35.01
CA HIS A 229 6.07 7.49 35.61
C HIS A 229 7.61 7.55 35.62
N ILE A 230 8.17 8.06 34.53
CA ILE A 230 9.62 8.21 34.33
C ILE A 230 9.90 9.65 33.85
N PRO A 231 9.75 10.67 34.71
CA PRO A 231 9.97 12.07 34.33
C PRO A 231 11.47 12.43 34.26
N ASP A 232 12.35 11.53 34.72
CA ASP A 232 13.80 11.68 34.65
C ASP A 232 14.35 11.18 33.31
N ALA A 233 14.90 12.10 32.52
CA ALA A 233 15.45 11.79 31.20
C ALA A 233 16.61 10.78 31.24
N VAL A 234 17.43 10.80 32.31
CA VAL A 234 18.56 9.86 32.44
C VAL A 234 18.05 8.42 32.62
N GLN A 235 17.01 8.23 33.42
CA GLN A 235 16.34 6.96 33.55
C GLN A 235 15.65 6.53 32.25
N TYR A 236 14.89 7.42 31.60
CA TYR A 236 14.21 7.13 30.33
C TYR A 236 15.20 6.60 29.27
N VAL A 237 16.30 7.33 29.06
CA VAL A 237 17.33 6.97 28.06
C VAL A 237 18.06 5.70 28.43
N ARG A 238 18.31 5.47 29.74
CA ARG A 238 18.89 4.21 30.22
C ARG A 238 17.99 3.01 29.95
N ILE A 239 16.68 3.10 30.20
CA ILE A 239 15.71 2.03 29.90
C ILE A 239 15.62 1.79 28.40
N THR A 240 15.52 2.86 27.60
CA THR A 240 15.50 2.74 26.12
C THR A 240 16.76 2.07 25.58
N LYS A 241 17.93 2.38 26.16
CA LYS A 241 19.19 1.71 25.84
C LYS A 241 19.17 0.23 26.18
N LYS A 242 18.71 -0.12 27.38
CA LYS A 242 18.57 -1.52 27.81
C LYS A 242 17.67 -2.29 26.85
N LEU A 243 16.51 -1.74 26.50
CA LEU A 243 15.61 -2.32 25.49
C LEU A 243 16.31 -2.53 24.14
N ALA A 244 17.05 -1.54 23.64
CA ALA A 244 17.79 -1.68 22.39
C ALA A 244 18.78 -2.85 22.40
N LEU A 245 19.53 -2.98 23.50
CA LEU A 245 20.54 -4.03 23.66
C LEU A 245 19.91 -5.42 23.82
N THR A 246 18.79 -5.51 24.55
CA THR A 246 18.03 -6.77 24.69
C THR A 246 17.46 -7.21 23.35
N LEU A 247 16.84 -6.30 22.58
CA LEU A 247 16.32 -6.60 21.24
C LEU A 247 17.44 -7.05 20.29
N ASP A 248 18.63 -6.44 20.35
CA ASP A 248 19.79 -6.90 19.59
C ASP A 248 20.21 -8.32 19.98
N ALA A 249 20.27 -8.61 21.28
CA ALA A 249 20.69 -9.91 21.80
C ALA A 249 19.74 -11.05 21.39
N ILE A 250 18.44 -10.77 21.24
CA ILE A 250 17.43 -11.76 20.84
C ILE A 250 17.17 -11.78 19.32
N GLY A 251 18.01 -11.14 18.51
CA GLY A 251 17.94 -11.21 17.05
C GLY A 251 16.98 -10.23 16.38
N MET A 252 16.45 -9.24 17.12
CA MET A 252 15.53 -8.20 16.64
C MET A 252 16.25 -6.87 16.36
N SER A 253 17.48 -6.95 15.82
CA SER A 253 18.37 -5.79 15.67
C SER A 253 17.94 -4.75 14.63
N ASP A 254 16.94 -5.08 13.83
CA ASP A 254 16.32 -4.22 12.82
C ASP A 254 15.33 -3.21 13.41
N ILE A 255 14.87 -3.40 14.67
CA ILE A 255 13.98 -2.45 15.36
C ILE A 255 14.63 -1.07 15.46
N ARG A 256 13.84 -0.03 15.20
CA ARG A 256 14.20 1.37 15.40
C ARG A 256 13.16 2.06 16.29
N PHE A 257 13.63 3.05 17.05
CA PHE A 257 12.79 3.79 17.98
C PHE A 257 12.30 5.11 17.39
N VAL A 258 11.05 5.42 17.69
CA VAL A 258 10.50 6.77 17.67
C VAL A 258 10.27 7.16 19.12
N ALA A 259 11.10 8.05 19.64
CA ALA A 259 11.17 8.36 21.06
C ALA A 259 11.62 9.81 21.25
N PRO A 260 11.31 10.48 22.38
CA PRO A 260 10.73 9.91 23.59
C PRO A 260 9.19 9.84 23.66
N ASP A 261 8.45 10.33 22.66
CA ASP A 261 6.98 10.48 22.74
C ASP A 261 6.56 11.26 24.00
N ALA A 262 7.28 12.35 24.28
CA ALA A 262 7.03 13.21 25.43
C ALA A 262 5.80 14.10 25.20
N ALA A 263 5.04 14.34 26.28
CA ALA A 263 3.88 15.24 26.26
C ALA A 263 4.27 16.71 26.09
N TRP A 264 5.48 17.08 26.52
CA TRP A 264 6.01 18.44 26.42
C TRP A 264 7.49 18.50 26.02
N ASP A 265 7.87 19.68 25.53
CA ASP A 265 9.22 20.05 25.10
C ASP A 265 10.31 19.85 26.18
N GLY A 266 9.98 20.01 27.46
CA GLY A 266 10.95 19.91 28.55
C GLY A 266 11.56 18.50 28.73
N LEU A 267 10.73 17.45 28.72
CA LEU A 267 11.23 16.07 28.76
C LEU A 267 11.90 15.71 27.44
N PHE A 268 11.30 16.12 26.32
CA PHE A 268 11.88 15.94 24.99
C PHE A 268 13.33 16.47 24.92
N ASP A 269 13.52 17.72 25.35
CA ASP A 269 14.81 18.40 25.37
C ASP A 269 15.85 17.63 26.20
N ALA A 270 15.48 17.25 27.42
CA ALA A 270 16.36 16.53 28.32
C ALA A 270 16.71 15.12 27.83
N CYS A 271 15.75 14.37 27.27
CA CYS A 271 15.98 13.06 26.67
C CYS A 271 16.87 13.15 25.44
N LEU A 272 16.67 14.15 24.60
CA LEU A 272 17.53 14.40 23.46
C LEU A 272 18.97 14.68 23.93
N ASP A 273 19.17 15.62 24.86
CA ASP A 273 20.50 15.96 25.41
C ASP A 273 21.22 14.74 26.04
N GLU A 274 20.48 13.80 26.62
CA GLU A 274 21.04 12.58 27.18
C GLU A 274 21.34 11.52 26.12
N THR A 275 20.42 11.29 25.17
CA THR A 275 20.57 10.25 24.13
C THR A 275 21.76 10.51 23.22
N ILE A 276 22.04 11.78 22.87
CA ILE A 276 23.15 12.15 21.98
C ILE A 276 24.53 11.81 22.57
N LYS A 277 24.62 11.57 23.88
CA LYS A 277 25.85 11.12 24.56
C LYS A 277 26.22 9.68 24.19
N ASP A 278 25.27 8.92 23.62
CA ASP A 278 25.46 7.52 23.22
C ASP A 278 25.19 7.33 21.73
N SER A 279 26.27 7.28 20.93
CA SER A 279 26.18 7.04 19.49
C SER A 279 25.56 5.69 19.11
N THR A 280 25.66 4.69 19.98
CA THR A 280 25.09 3.35 19.73
C THR A 280 23.58 3.44 19.82
N LEU A 281 23.07 4.07 20.89
CA LEU A 281 21.64 4.30 21.04
C LEU A 281 21.10 5.22 19.94
N MET A 282 21.79 6.30 19.60
CA MET A 282 21.40 7.18 18.49
C MET A 282 21.25 6.45 17.15
N SER A 283 22.02 5.38 16.91
CA SER A 283 21.88 4.56 15.69
C SER A 283 20.57 3.75 15.64
N LYS A 284 19.95 3.55 16.81
CA LYS A 284 18.66 2.86 16.97
C LYS A 284 17.47 3.78 16.79
N TYR A 285 17.63 5.11 16.78
CA TYR A 285 16.53 6.03 16.55
C TYR A 285 16.24 6.14 15.04
N ALA A 286 14.98 5.90 14.66
CA ALA A 286 14.46 6.25 13.34
C ALA A 286 14.36 7.77 13.22
N CYS A 287 13.59 8.37 14.13
CA CYS A 287 13.33 9.80 14.27
C CYS A 287 13.02 10.12 15.74
N TRP A 288 12.89 11.40 16.04
CA TRP A 288 12.41 11.88 17.33
C TRP A 288 10.88 11.88 17.38
N GLY A 289 10.28 11.40 18.48
CA GLY A 289 8.83 11.40 18.70
C GLY A 289 8.40 12.48 19.69
N VAL A 290 7.37 13.26 19.35
CA VAL A 290 6.81 14.33 20.19
C VAL A 290 5.30 14.38 20.11
N HIS A 291 4.64 14.83 21.18
CA HIS A 291 3.21 15.12 21.16
C HIS A 291 2.98 16.63 21.10
N GLN A 292 1.89 17.03 20.42
CA GLN A 292 1.56 18.44 20.30
C GLN A 292 0.08 18.66 20.01
N TYR A 293 -0.61 19.25 20.99
CA TYR A 293 -2.05 19.56 20.92
C TYR A 293 -2.33 21.06 20.77
N GLY A 294 -1.32 21.84 20.40
CA GLY A 294 -1.41 23.27 20.09
C GLY A 294 -0.64 23.67 18.83
N ASN A 295 -0.68 24.95 18.52
CA ASN A 295 0.01 25.54 17.37
C ASN A 295 1.21 26.40 17.82
N ASP A 296 2.22 25.77 18.41
CA ASP A 296 3.47 26.46 18.74
C ASP A 296 4.56 26.12 17.72
N ALA A 297 4.60 26.90 16.64
CA ALA A 297 5.59 26.81 15.58
C ALA A 297 6.91 27.44 16.06
N ALA A 298 7.83 26.60 16.57
CA ALA A 298 9.27 26.84 16.86
C ALA A 298 9.77 26.08 18.12
N ASN A 299 8.95 25.25 18.76
CA ASN A 299 9.35 24.59 20.00
C ASN A 299 10.37 23.48 19.75
N TYR A 300 10.07 22.56 18.84
CA TYR A 300 10.87 21.36 18.63
C TYR A 300 12.00 21.59 17.62
N GLN A 301 11.77 22.36 16.54
CA GLN A 301 12.81 22.67 15.55
C GLN A 301 14.02 23.35 16.20
N LYS A 302 13.76 24.29 17.11
CA LYS A 302 14.81 25.01 17.85
C LYS A 302 15.62 24.08 18.75
N ILE A 303 14.98 23.07 19.34
CA ILE A 303 15.66 22.07 20.16
C ILE A 303 16.53 21.19 19.28
N ILE A 304 15.97 20.63 18.19
CA ILE A 304 16.67 19.67 17.31
C ILE A 304 17.81 20.33 16.55
N SER A 305 17.70 21.60 16.19
CA SER A 305 18.71 22.34 15.43
C SER A 305 19.94 22.78 16.25
N ARG A 306 20.04 22.40 17.53
CA ARG A 306 21.22 22.73 18.35
C ARG A 306 22.48 22.03 17.82
N PRO A 307 23.67 22.65 17.92
CA PRO A 307 24.91 22.11 17.37
C PRO A 307 25.36 20.74 17.92
N ALA A 308 24.84 20.32 19.08
CA ALA A 308 25.20 19.06 19.72
C ALA A 308 24.38 17.85 19.22
N ASN A 309 23.38 18.07 18.36
CA ASN A 309 22.42 17.04 17.99
C ASN A 309 22.76 16.37 16.65
N PRO A 310 22.70 15.03 16.56
CA PRO A 310 22.67 14.33 15.29
C PRO A 310 21.39 14.75 14.54
N LEU A 311 21.52 15.21 13.29
CA LEU A 311 20.39 15.63 12.47
C LEU A 311 19.50 14.41 12.15
N LYS A 312 18.47 14.20 12.98
CA LYS A 312 17.34 13.29 12.79
C LYS A 312 16.08 14.14 12.66
N SER A 313 15.15 13.74 11.80
CA SER A 313 13.82 14.36 11.74
C SER A 313 13.03 14.10 13.03
N PHE A 314 11.92 14.81 13.21
CA PHE A 314 10.96 14.50 14.26
C PHE A 314 9.56 14.33 13.70
N TRP A 315 8.80 13.49 14.37
CA TRP A 315 7.42 13.14 14.07
C TRP A 315 6.54 13.66 15.20
N VAL A 316 5.46 14.33 14.85
CA VAL A 316 4.36 14.55 15.77
C VAL A 316 3.57 13.24 15.84
N THR A 317 3.89 12.42 16.84
CA THR A 317 3.34 11.07 17.02
C THR A 317 1.96 11.07 17.66
N GLU A 318 1.51 12.22 18.14
CA GLU A 318 0.16 12.42 18.62
C GLU A 318 -0.28 13.88 18.55
N THR A 319 -1.42 14.14 17.89
CA THR A 319 -2.06 15.46 17.80
C THR A 319 -3.55 15.33 17.50
N ALA A 320 -4.30 16.42 17.69
CA ALA A 320 -5.70 16.55 17.34
C ALA A 320 -6.01 17.92 16.75
N GLY A 321 -7.09 18.03 15.96
CA GLY A 321 -7.48 19.27 15.29
C GLY A 321 -6.60 19.65 14.09
N ILE A 322 -7.23 19.91 12.94
CA ILE A 322 -6.51 20.22 11.70
C ILE A 322 -5.68 21.50 11.81
N GLY A 323 -6.11 22.46 12.65
CA GLY A 323 -5.36 23.70 12.89
C GLY A 323 -3.99 23.45 13.56
N ASN A 324 -3.92 22.46 14.46
CA ASN A 324 -2.66 22.10 15.11
C ASN A 324 -1.71 21.41 14.13
N LEU A 325 -2.21 20.47 13.32
CA LEU A 325 -1.40 19.85 12.27
C LEU A 325 -0.82 20.91 11.33
N LEU A 326 -1.67 21.80 10.78
CA LEU A 326 -1.22 22.84 9.86
C LEU A 326 -0.19 23.76 10.52
N GLY A 327 -0.40 24.12 11.78
CA GLY A 327 0.55 24.89 12.56
C GLY A 327 1.91 24.20 12.76
N GLN A 328 1.90 22.89 13.00
CA GLN A 328 3.12 22.14 13.25
C GLN A 328 3.93 21.83 11.98
N LEU A 329 3.37 22.04 10.78
CA LEU A 329 4.15 22.06 9.54
C LEU A 329 5.21 23.17 9.54
N ASP A 330 4.98 24.26 10.30
CA ASP A 330 5.91 25.38 10.41
C ASP A 330 7.07 25.12 11.37
N ASP A 331 6.94 24.13 12.26
CA ASP A 331 8.05 23.65 13.11
C ASP A 331 8.90 22.58 12.39
N ASP A 332 8.69 22.38 11.08
CA ASP A 332 9.41 21.43 10.23
C ASP A 332 9.25 19.94 10.63
N ALA A 333 8.13 19.56 11.26
CA ALA A 333 7.89 18.14 11.54
C ALA A 333 7.76 17.34 10.24
N ALA A 334 8.35 16.15 10.22
CA ALA A 334 8.42 15.29 9.04
C ALA A 334 7.22 14.33 8.92
N ALA A 335 6.54 14.03 10.02
CA ALA A 335 5.31 13.24 9.99
C ALA A 335 4.33 13.69 11.07
N PHE A 336 3.04 13.39 10.85
CA PHE A 336 1.95 13.74 11.76
C PHE A 336 1.02 12.55 11.93
N ILE A 337 0.70 12.22 13.17
CA ILE A 337 -0.15 11.10 13.52
C ILE A 337 -1.32 11.63 14.36
N PHE A 338 -2.55 11.46 13.87
CA PHE A 338 -3.74 11.85 14.60
C PHE A 338 -3.99 10.90 15.77
N TRP A 339 -4.37 11.45 16.93
CA TRP A 339 -4.34 10.73 18.20
C TRP A 339 -5.29 9.52 18.32
N ASP A 340 -6.36 9.43 17.52
CA ASP A 340 -7.21 8.23 17.48
C ASP A 340 -7.99 8.07 16.16
N GLY A 341 -7.80 6.94 15.49
CA GLY A 341 -8.40 6.65 14.20
C GLY A 341 -9.89 6.33 14.28
N PHE A 342 -10.34 5.68 15.35
CA PHE A 342 -11.71 5.21 15.46
C PHE A 342 -12.15 5.06 16.93
N ASP A 343 -13.44 5.23 17.21
CA ASP A 343 -14.03 5.05 18.54
C ASP A 343 -13.59 3.71 19.15
N CYS A 344 -12.72 3.75 20.16
CA CYS A 344 -12.32 2.60 20.97
C CYS A 344 -12.28 2.98 22.46
N VAL A 345 -12.34 1.98 23.33
CA VAL A 345 -12.20 2.18 24.78
C VAL A 345 -10.77 1.92 25.18
N TYR A 346 -10.10 2.97 25.66
CA TYR A 346 -8.78 2.86 26.25
C TYR A 346 -8.87 2.56 27.76
N GLN A 347 -8.08 1.60 28.24
CA GLN A 347 -8.10 1.11 29.61
C GLN A 347 -7.43 2.08 30.58
N HIS A 348 -6.31 2.71 30.20
CA HIS A 348 -5.70 3.77 31.01
C HIS A 348 -6.68 4.95 31.19
N ALA A 349 -7.47 5.28 30.17
CA ALA A 349 -8.49 6.32 30.26
C ALA A 349 -9.64 5.93 31.21
N ARG A 350 -10.04 4.65 31.23
CA ARG A 350 -10.95 4.11 32.27
C ARG A 350 -10.36 4.27 33.66
N ARG A 351 -9.07 3.94 33.85
CA ARG A 351 -8.35 4.14 35.11
C ARG A 351 -8.34 5.61 35.54
N ASN A 352 -8.16 6.53 34.61
CA ASN A 352 -8.20 7.98 34.84
C ASN A 352 -9.63 8.51 35.12
N GLY A 353 -10.65 7.66 35.02
CA GLY A 353 -12.04 7.97 35.36
C GLY A 353 -12.87 8.55 34.20
N TYR A 354 -12.41 8.42 32.96
CA TYR A 354 -13.09 8.98 31.78
C TYR A 354 -14.23 8.10 31.24
N GLY A 355 -14.45 6.93 31.84
CA GLY A 355 -15.61 6.08 31.59
C GLY A 355 -15.36 4.95 30.60
N GLU A 356 -16.40 4.14 30.35
CA GLU A 356 -16.31 2.84 29.66
C GLU A 356 -16.98 2.83 28.28
N VAL A 357 -17.30 4.00 27.73
CA VAL A 357 -18.01 4.13 26.45
C VAL A 357 -17.18 5.02 25.55
N PRO A 358 -16.87 4.58 24.32
CA PRO A 358 -16.10 5.41 23.42
C PRO A 358 -16.92 6.61 22.92
N PRO A 359 -16.26 7.72 22.60
CA PRO A 359 -14.84 7.92 22.82
C PRO A 359 -14.59 8.25 24.32
N ASN A 360 -13.53 7.70 24.93
CA ASN A 360 -13.35 7.72 26.40
C ASN A 360 -12.00 8.28 26.92
N ASP A 361 -11.25 9.05 26.15
CA ASP A 361 -9.92 9.55 26.51
C ASP A 361 -9.79 11.10 26.59
N TRP A 362 -8.63 11.61 27.00
CA TRP A 362 -8.42 12.99 27.44
C TRP A 362 -8.69 14.05 26.37
N ALA A 363 -8.41 13.80 25.09
CA ALA A 363 -8.44 14.82 24.02
C ALA A 363 -9.81 15.53 23.81
N PHE A 364 -10.90 15.05 24.41
CA PHE A 364 -12.24 15.66 24.25
C PHE A 364 -12.41 17.05 24.84
N TRP A 365 -11.46 17.54 25.64
CA TRP A 365 -11.47 18.95 26.05
C TRP A 365 -11.45 19.89 24.82
N MET A 366 -10.98 19.40 23.66
CA MET A 366 -10.98 20.10 22.36
C MET A 366 -12.34 20.01 21.61
N GLY A 367 -13.36 19.38 22.19
CA GLY A 367 -14.66 19.23 21.55
C GLY A 367 -14.63 18.24 20.39
N GLU A 368 -15.22 18.61 19.24
CA GLU A 368 -15.31 17.71 18.07
C GLU A 368 -13.94 17.42 17.45
N GLU A 369 -13.02 18.37 17.47
CA GLU A 369 -11.67 18.23 16.89
C GLU A 369 -10.79 17.21 17.66
N GLY A 370 -11.13 16.93 18.92
CA GLY A 370 -10.47 15.94 19.77
C GLY A 370 -11.12 14.57 19.79
N LYS A 371 -12.18 14.32 19.00
CA LYS A 371 -12.80 12.98 18.92
C LYS A 371 -12.06 12.08 17.91
N PRO A 372 -12.18 10.75 18.03
CA PRO A 372 -11.66 9.83 17.04
C PRO A 372 -12.26 10.09 15.66
N LEU A 373 -11.50 9.84 14.60
CA LEU A 373 -11.92 10.22 13.25
C LEU A 373 -13.17 9.45 12.78
N LEU A 374 -13.36 8.22 13.25
CA LEU A 374 -14.49 7.36 12.88
C LEU A 374 -15.37 7.04 14.09
N ALA A 375 -16.68 7.23 13.93
CA ALA A 375 -17.69 6.89 14.92
C ALA A 375 -18.19 5.46 14.73
N TYR A 376 -18.33 4.69 15.82
CA TYR A 376 -18.91 3.35 15.78
C TYR A 376 -20.42 3.39 16.00
N ASN A 377 -21.19 2.73 15.13
CA ASN A 377 -22.61 2.50 15.33
C ASN A 377 -22.87 1.06 15.79
N ALA A 378 -23.16 0.90 17.08
CA ALA A 378 -23.39 -0.41 17.67
C ALA A 378 -24.68 -1.10 17.23
N ALA A 379 -25.64 -0.37 16.64
CA ALA A 379 -26.91 -0.96 16.22
C ALA A 379 -26.78 -1.80 14.95
N ASP A 380 -25.87 -1.43 14.05
CA ASP A 380 -25.67 -2.08 12.75
C ASP A 380 -24.20 -2.46 12.47
N HIS A 381 -23.31 -2.27 13.45
CA HIS A 381 -21.88 -2.57 13.37
C HIS A 381 -21.15 -1.80 12.25
N THR A 382 -21.59 -0.58 11.95
CA THR A 382 -20.97 0.26 10.92
C THR A 382 -20.10 1.39 11.48
N TRP A 383 -19.23 1.92 10.63
CA TRP A 383 -18.33 3.04 10.94
C TRP A 383 -18.69 4.26 10.11
N THR A 384 -18.77 5.43 10.74
CA THR A 384 -19.11 6.68 10.07
C THR A 384 -18.02 7.74 10.29
N PRO A 385 -17.46 8.33 9.23
CA PRO A 385 -16.50 9.41 9.37
C PRO A 385 -17.08 10.66 10.05
N ARG A 386 -16.37 11.19 11.05
CA ARG A 386 -16.65 12.49 11.67
C ARG A 386 -16.12 13.62 10.79
N LYS A 387 -16.46 14.87 11.10
CA LYS A 387 -15.96 16.03 10.32
C LYS A 387 -14.42 16.11 10.29
N PRO A 388 -13.69 15.89 11.40
CA PRO A 388 -12.22 15.89 11.38
C PRO A 388 -11.62 14.90 10.38
N PHE A 389 -12.24 13.74 10.12
CA PHE A 389 -11.76 12.80 9.10
C PHE A 389 -11.58 13.49 7.73
N TYR A 390 -12.58 14.26 7.31
CA TYR A 390 -12.54 14.96 6.03
C TYR A 390 -11.63 16.19 6.06
N GLU A 391 -11.36 16.76 7.23
CA GLU A 391 -10.40 17.86 7.37
C GLU A 391 -8.96 17.32 7.24
N PHE A 392 -8.64 16.21 7.89
CA PHE A 392 -7.33 15.55 7.78
C PHE A 392 -7.11 14.91 6.41
N ALA A 393 -8.17 14.43 5.75
CA ALA A 393 -8.08 13.92 4.38
C ALA A 393 -7.65 14.99 3.35
N GLN A 394 -7.82 16.28 3.64
CA GLN A 394 -7.27 17.38 2.83
C GLN A 394 -5.73 17.36 2.81
N VAL A 395 -5.11 16.79 3.83
CA VAL A 395 -3.65 16.67 3.93
C VAL A 395 -3.22 15.27 3.51
N PHE A 396 -3.72 14.26 4.21
CA PHE A 396 -3.23 12.87 4.15
C PHE A 396 -3.39 12.26 2.75
N LYS A 397 -4.49 12.57 2.07
CA LYS A 397 -4.78 12.01 0.76
C LYS A 397 -3.89 12.57 -0.35
N PHE A 398 -3.51 13.84 -0.24
CA PHE A 398 -2.90 14.58 -1.36
C PHE A 398 -1.40 14.76 -1.22
N ILE A 399 -0.88 14.87 0.00
CA ILE A 399 0.57 14.99 0.24
C ILE A 399 1.15 13.59 0.44
N LYS A 400 2.07 13.19 -0.46
CA LYS A 400 2.62 11.82 -0.48
C LYS A 400 3.91 11.71 0.34
N PRO A 401 4.24 10.54 0.90
CA PRO A 401 5.58 10.29 1.44
C PRO A 401 6.67 10.67 0.44
N GLY A 402 7.68 11.40 0.90
CA GLY A 402 8.74 11.99 0.08
C GLY A 402 8.40 13.37 -0.50
N ALA A 403 7.21 13.93 -0.24
CA ALA A 403 6.88 15.29 -0.64
C ALA A 403 7.79 16.30 0.07
N VAL A 404 8.24 17.33 -0.65
CA VAL A 404 9.03 18.42 -0.10
C VAL A 404 8.11 19.61 0.15
N ARG A 405 8.07 20.12 1.38
CA ARG A 405 7.37 21.37 1.68
C ARG A 405 8.13 22.52 1.00
N ILE A 406 7.43 23.34 0.24
CA ILE A 406 7.97 24.52 -0.44
C ILE A 406 7.40 25.79 0.18
N ASP A 407 8.12 26.89 0.01
CA ASP A 407 7.75 28.17 0.60
C ASP A 407 6.36 28.64 0.13
N ALA A 408 5.54 29.01 1.11
CA ALA A 408 4.21 29.57 0.97
C ALA A 408 4.06 30.66 2.03
N THR A 409 3.77 31.89 1.62
CA THR A 409 3.63 33.04 2.53
C THR A 409 2.29 33.72 2.32
N GLU A 410 1.46 33.76 3.35
CA GLU A 410 0.22 34.53 3.43
C GLU A 410 0.41 35.94 4.02
N GLU A 411 -0.49 36.86 3.67
CA GLU A 411 -0.52 38.23 4.22
C GLU A 411 -1.61 38.45 5.30
N ASP A 412 -2.54 37.50 5.49
CA ASP A 412 -3.65 37.58 6.44
C ASP A 412 -3.58 36.43 7.45
N SER A 413 -3.53 36.75 8.74
CA SER A 413 -3.49 35.77 9.84
C SER A 413 -4.75 34.89 9.95
N ASN A 414 -5.84 35.24 9.26
CA ASN A 414 -7.03 34.39 9.17
C ASN A 414 -6.87 33.26 8.15
N LEU A 415 -5.84 33.29 7.31
CA LEU A 415 -5.47 32.20 6.43
C LEU A 415 -4.27 31.48 7.03
N VAL A 416 -4.29 30.15 6.99
CA VAL A 416 -3.10 29.31 7.14
C VAL A 416 -2.99 28.49 5.88
N ALA A 417 -1.84 28.49 5.22
CA ALA A 417 -1.66 27.74 3.98
C ALA A 417 -0.23 27.24 3.82
N HIS A 418 -0.10 26.04 3.26
CA HIS A 418 1.18 25.38 3.02
C HIS A 418 1.19 24.78 1.62
N ALA A 419 2.37 24.75 0.99
CA ALA A 419 2.54 24.19 -0.34
C ALA A 419 3.60 23.09 -0.35
N PHE A 420 3.41 22.10 -1.22
CA PHE A 420 4.23 20.90 -1.30
C PHE A 420 4.48 20.53 -2.76
N CYS A 421 5.65 19.95 -3.01
CA CYS A 421 5.96 19.24 -4.24
C CYS A 421 6.08 17.75 -3.92
N ASN A 422 5.12 16.96 -4.40
CA ASN A 422 5.15 15.51 -4.30
C ASN A 422 6.34 14.92 -5.11
N PRO A 423 6.75 13.67 -4.85
CA PRO A 423 7.85 13.02 -5.58
C PRO A 423 7.68 13.01 -7.11
N ASP A 424 6.43 12.87 -7.57
CA ASP A 424 5.99 12.92 -8.98
C ASP A 424 5.93 14.34 -9.57
N LYS A 425 6.39 15.35 -8.82
CA LYS A 425 6.38 16.78 -9.14
C LYS A 425 5.01 17.45 -9.11
N GLN A 426 3.98 16.79 -8.59
CA GLN A 426 2.68 17.42 -8.38
C GLN A 426 2.77 18.53 -7.33
N LEU A 427 2.24 19.70 -7.66
CA LEU A 427 2.03 20.79 -6.70
C LEU A 427 0.77 20.52 -5.89
N VAL A 428 0.87 20.58 -4.57
CA VAL A 428 -0.28 20.51 -3.64
C VAL A 428 -0.24 21.72 -2.73
N ILE A 429 -1.35 22.43 -2.59
CA ILE A 429 -1.51 23.56 -1.68
C ILE A 429 -2.66 23.23 -0.74
N VAL A 430 -2.42 23.17 0.56
CA VAL A 430 -3.46 22.98 1.57
C VAL A 430 -3.63 24.27 2.38
N GLY A 431 -4.83 24.59 2.79
CA GLY A 431 -5.04 25.73 3.69
C GLY A 431 -6.38 25.71 4.40
N ARG A 432 -6.53 26.62 5.37
CA ARG A 432 -7.76 26.81 6.15
C ARG A 432 -8.05 28.29 6.30
N ASN A 433 -9.30 28.67 6.03
CA ASN A 433 -9.83 29.97 6.43
C ASN A 433 -10.31 29.89 7.89
N ASN A 434 -9.51 30.40 8.81
CA ASN A 434 -9.82 30.50 10.25
C ASN A 434 -10.70 31.70 10.60
N GLY A 435 -10.97 32.59 9.62
CA GLY A 435 -11.83 33.74 9.78
C GLY A 435 -13.30 33.38 9.93
N SER A 436 -14.09 34.35 10.40
CA SER A 436 -15.54 34.22 10.59
C SER A 436 -16.37 34.61 9.35
N ALA A 437 -15.72 35.00 8.26
CA ALA A 437 -16.34 35.38 7.00
C ALA A 437 -15.62 34.72 5.81
N ALA A 438 -16.30 34.64 4.66
CA ALA A 438 -15.68 34.22 3.43
C ALA A 438 -14.57 35.21 3.00
N MET A 439 -13.49 34.67 2.45
CA MET A 439 -12.36 35.44 1.91
C MET A 439 -12.14 35.11 0.44
N THR A 440 -11.55 36.05 -0.29
CA THR A 440 -11.02 35.80 -1.63
C THR A 440 -9.50 35.65 -1.53
N LEU A 441 -9.03 34.42 -1.75
CA LEU A 441 -7.62 34.07 -1.80
C LEU A 441 -7.06 34.33 -3.20
N THR A 442 -6.11 35.25 -3.31
CA THR A 442 -5.37 35.50 -4.55
C THR A 442 -3.97 34.92 -4.45
N GLY A 443 -3.71 33.82 -5.14
CA GLY A 443 -2.41 33.15 -5.12
C GLY A 443 -1.48 33.58 -6.26
N THR A 444 -0.18 33.63 -6.01
CA THR A 444 0.87 33.82 -7.03
C THR A 444 1.94 32.75 -6.88
N ILE A 445 2.30 32.07 -7.97
CA ILE A 445 3.31 31.00 -8.00
C ILE A 445 4.50 31.46 -8.85
N SER A 446 5.67 31.56 -8.23
CA SER A 446 6.89 32.07 -8.86
C SER A 446 7.56 31.03 -9.76
N GLY A 447 8.14 31.48 -10.89
CA GLY A 447 9.03 30.66 -11.72
C GLY A 447 8.38 29.53 -12.51
N VAL A 448 7.05 29.47 -12.57
CA VAL A 448 6.36 28.38 -13.27
C VAL A 448 6.04 28.74 -14.72
N ALA A 449 6.60 27.97 -15.64
CA ALA A 449 6.15 27.94 -17.03
C ALA A 449 5.03 26.90 -17.16
N ALA A 450 3.78 27.37 -17.19
CA ALA A 450 2.60 26.62 -17.66
C ALA A 450 1.93 25.57 -16.72
N THR A 451 1.58 25.91 -15.47
CA THR A 451 0.42 25.23 -14.82
C THR A 451 -0.86 25.88 -15.33
N GLN A 452 -1.79 25.11 -15.90
CA GLN A 452 -3.01 25.67 -16.51
C GLN A 452 -4.21 25.71 -15.55
N ALA A 453 -4.32 24.77 -14.61
CA ALA A 453 -5.40 24.74 -13.61
C ALA A 453 -5.04 23.90 -12.36
N LEU A 454 -5.76 24.11 -11.26
CA LEU A 454 -5.70 23.33 -10.02
C LEU A 454 -7.08 22.74 -9.71
N LYS A 455 -7.16 21.45 -9.36
CA LYS A 455 -8.38 20.86 -8.78
C LYS A 455 -8.57 21.41 -7.37
N VAL A 456 -9.80 21.74 -6.97
CA VAL A 456 -10.11 22.25 -5.63
C VAL A 456 -10.94 21.24 -4.86
N TYR A 457 -10.52 20.94 -3.64
CA TYR A 457 -11.24 20.11 -2.68
C TYR A 457 -11.57 20.92 -1.43
N ARG A 458 -12.75 20.71 -0.83
CA ARG A 458 -13.24 21.51 0.30
C ARG A 458 -13.87 20.66 1.38
N THR A 459 -13.56 21.02 2.62
CA THR A 459 -14.22 20.49 3.82
C THR A 459 -14.69 21.67 4.64
N SER A 460 -15.99 21.72 4.88
CA SER A 460 -16.67 22.75 5.67
C SER A 460 -17.74 22.08 6.54
N PRO A 461 -18.51 22.79 7.38
CA PRO A 461 -19.62 22.17 8.10
C PRO A 461 -20.59 21.39 7.18
N THR A 462 -20.77 21.81 5.92
CA THR A 462 -21.69 21.19 4.96
C THR A 462 -21.02 20.33 3.88
N MET A 463 -19.72 20.51 3.63
CA MET A 463 -18.96 19.75 2.62
C MET A 463 -18.02 18.72 3.26
N ASN A 464 -17.86 17.57 2.63
CA ASN A 464 -17.02 16.45 3.09
C ASN A 464 -16.01 16.09 2.00
N LEU A 465 -14.81 16.71 2.02
CA LEU A 465 -13.77 16.51 0.99
C LEU A 465 -14.33 16.63 -0.44
N GLU A 466 -15.24 17.57 -0.64
CA GLU A 466 -15.98 17.71 -1.89
C GLU A 466 -15.09 18.38 -2.95
N ARG A 467 -15.06 17.84 -4.17
CA ARG A 467 -14.34 18.44 -5.30
C ARG A 467 -15.21 19.50 -5.96
N ASP A 468 -14.70 20.71 -6.16
CA ASP A 468 -15.37 21.72 -6.99
C ASP A 468 -15.58 21.15 -8.41
N SER A 469 -16.73 21.44 -9.02
CA SER A 469 -17.08 20.93 -10.35
C SER A 469 -16.10 21.40 -11.45
N ALA A 470 -15.60 22.63 -11.32
CA ALA A 470 -14.63 23.23 -12.22
C ALA A 470 -13.25 23.33 -11.56
N ASP A 471 -12.20 23.18 -12.37
CA ASP A 471 -10.83 23.44 -11.92
C ASP A 471 -10.58 24.96 -11.83
N LEU A 472 -9.71 25.35 -10.91
CA LEU A 472 -9.26 26.70 -10.68
C LEU A 472 -8.18 27.08 -11.70
N SER A 473 -8.51 27.94 -12.65
CA SER A 473 -7.56 28.42 -13.67
C SER A 473 -6.39 29.20 -13.06
N ILE A 474 -5.20 29.00 -13.61
CA ILE A 474 -4.00 29.81 -13.31
C ILE A 474 -3.66 30.65 -14.53
N GLU A 475 -3.64 31.97 -14.36
CA GLU A 475 -3.28 32.94 -15.41
C GLU A 475 -1.98 33.66 -15.05
N SER A 476 -0.93 33.48 -15.85
CA SER A 476 0.39 34.07 -15.61
C SER A 476 0.93 33.78 -14.20
N GLY A 477 0.73 32.55 -13.72
CA GLY A 477 1.12 32.13 -12.37
C GLY A 477 0.21 32.64 -11.25
N ARG A 478 -0.94 33.25 -11.56
CA ARG A 478 -1.88 33.79 -10.57
C ARG A 478 -3.21 33.05 -10.58
N PHE A 479 -3.84 32.88 -9.42
CA PHE A 479 -5.19 32.33 -9.29
C PHE A 479 -6.02 33.12 -8.29
N SER A 480 -7.35 32.97 -8.33
CA SER A 480 -8.27 33.57 -7.35
C SER A 480 -9.36 32.59 -6.94
N LEU A 481 -9.48 32.34 -5.63
CA LEU A 481 -10.39 31.36 -5.05
C LEU A 481 -11.20 31.98 -3.92
N SER A 482 -12.53 31.84 -3.95
CA SER A 482 -13.37 32.17 -2.78
C SER A 482 -13.34 31.01 -1.78
N VAL A 483 -13.09 31.28 -0.51
CA VAL A 483 -13.03 30.28 0.58
C VAL A 483 -13.93 30.73 1.73
N ASP A 484 -14.96 29.95 2.03
CA ASP A 484 -15.89 30.24 3.11
C ASP A 484 -15.22 30.13 4.49
N ALA A 485 -15.82 30.81 5.48
CA ALA A 485 -15.38 30.75 6.88
C ALA A 485 -15.29 29.31 7.40
N GLY A 486 -14.23 28.97 8.12
CA GLY A 486 -14.02 27.64 8.69
C GLY A 486 -13.84 26.52 7.68
N THR A 487 -13.50 26.84 6.42
CA THR A 487 -13.28 25.84 5.37
C THR A 487 -11.81 25.49 5.27
N THR A 488 -11.52 24.19 5.34
CA THR A 488 -10.23 23.60 4.95
C THR A 488 -10.30 23.22 3.48
N PHE A 489 -9.28 23.55 2.70
CA PHE A 489 -9.25 23.30 1.26
C PHE A 489 -7.90 22.75 0.81
N THR A 490 -7.92 22.05 -0.32
CA THR A 490 -6.71 21.60 -1.02
C THR A 490 -6.80 21.91 -2.49
N LEU A 491 -5.72 22.45 -3.04
CA LEU A 491 -5.51 22.71 -4.45
C LEU A 491 -4.48 21.72 -4.98
N VAL A 492 -4.82 21.00 -6.03
CA VAL A 492 -3.98 19.94 -6.56
C VAL A 492 -3.67 20.24 -8.03
N GLY A 493 -2.39 20.39 -8.33
CA GLY A 493 -1.91 20.57 -9.69
C GLY A 493 -2.02 19.30 -10.53
N ALA A 494 -2.13 19.48 -11.83
CA ALA A 494 -1.95 18.38 -12.77
C ALA A 494 -0.53 17.81 -12.61
N THR A 495 -0.41 16.49 -12.56
CA THR A 495 0.86 15.83 -12.85
C THR A 495 1.23 16.08 -14.31
N SER A 496 2.48 15.83 -14.69
CA SER A 496 2.91 15.89 -16.09
C SER A 496 2.09 14.99 -17.04
N SER A 497 1.28 14.06 -16.51
CA SER A 497 0.32 13.23 -17.25
C SER A 497 -1.12 13.78 -17.33
N GLU A 498 -1.47 14.87 -16.62
CA GLU A 498 -2.87 15.35 -16.46
C GLU A 498 -3.24 16.62 -17.23
N THR A 499 -2.33 17.29 -17.95
CA THR A 499 -2.62 18.55 -18.68
C THR A 499 -3.54 18.41 -19.92
N GLY A 500 -4.33 17.33 -20.02
CA GLY A 500 -5.05 16.96 -21.23
C GLY A 500 -6.47 16.41 -21.06
N MET A 501 -7.29 16.86 -20.10
CA MET A 501 -8.72 16.47 -20.06
C MET A 501 -9.63 17.52 -19.36
N LEU A 502 -10.74 17.89 -20.03
CA LEU A 502 -11.81 18.77 -19.52
C LEU A 502 -12.92 17.96 -18.80
N PRO A 503 -13.67 18.55 -17.84
CA PRO A 503 -14.50 17.80 -16.89
C PRO A 503 -15.91 17.45 -17.38
N ILE A 504 -16.44 16.30 -16.93
CA ILE A 504 -17.87 15.94 -16.99
C ILE A 504 -18.33 15.54 -15.57
N ASN A 505 -19.48 16.09 -15.18
CA ASN A 505 -20.13 16.04 -13.87
C ASN A 505 -20.53 14.63 -13.40
N ASP A 506 -20.38 14.42 -12.09
CA ASP A 506 -20.94 13.29 -11.32
C ASP A 506 -22.32 13.63 -10.75
N SER A 507 -23.22 12.64 -10.78
CA SER A 507 -24.29 12.51 -9.78
C SER A 507 -24.70 11.05 -9.61
N GLY A 508 -24.25 10.43 -8.52
CA GLY A 508 -25.12 9.87 -7.50
C GLY A 508 -25.73 8.45 -7.67
N ALA A 509 -25.39 7.63 -6.67
CA ALA A 509 -26.27 6.73 -5.89
C ALA A 509 -26.13 5.21 -6.12
N LEU A 510 -25.57 4.58 -5.07
CA LEU A 510 -25.63 3.16 -4.72
C LEU A 510 -27.08 2.70 -4.46
N ALA A 511 -27.41 1.51 -4.94
CA ALA A 511 -28.50 0.70 -4.41
C ALA A 511 -28.10 -0.78 -4.40
N SER A 512 -28.20 -1.38 -3.22
CA SER A 512 -28.12 -2.82 -2.94
C SER A 512 -29.25 -3.60 -3.61
N VAL A 513 -29.11 -4.92 -3.79
CA VAL A 513 -30.06 -5.97 -3.33
C VAL A 513 -29.52 -7.38 -3.63
N ALA A 514 -29.51 -8.18 -2.56
CA ALA A 514 -29.60 -9.63 -2.34
C ALA A 514 -29.71 -10.66 -3.49
N SER A 515 -29.01 -11.78 -3.26
CA SER A 515 -29.25 -13.12 -3.83
C SER A 515 -30.62 -13.71 -3.44
N PRO A 516 -31.10 -14.69 -4.23
CA PRO A 516 -31.43 -15.97 -3.62
C PRO A 516 -31.00 -17.19 -4.44
N ALA A 517 -30.81 -18.29 -3.70
CA ALA A 517 -30.46 -19.63 -4.13
C ALA A 517 -31.65 -20.47 -4.62
N ASP A 518 -31.27 -21.61 -5.20
CA ASP A 518 -31.98 -22.90 -5.36
C ASP A 518 -33.11 -23.03 -6.41
N ASP A 519 -32.87 -23.86 -7.45
CA ASP A 519 -33.65 -25.09 -7.68
C ASP A 519 -32.91 -26.05 -8.65
N LEU A 520 -32.71 -27.30 -8.21
CA LEU A 520 -32.14 -28.41 -8.96
C LEU A 520 -33.23 -29.46 -9.19
N SER A 521 -33.60 -29.73 -10.45
CA SER A 521 -34.16 -31.04 -10.85
C SER A 521 -34.13 -31.32 -12.37
N ASN A 522 -33.10 -32.08 -12.81
CA ASN A 522 -33.08 -33.32 -13.62
C ASN A 522 -33.97 -33.49 -14.91
N PRO A 523 -33.77 -34.50 -15.83
CA PRO A 523 -32.59 -35.18 -16.41
C PRO A 523 -32.55 -35.15 -17.97
N HIS A 524 -31.46 -35.71 -18.54
CA HIS A 524 -31.13 -35.98 -19.96
C HIS A 524 -32.24 -36.36 -20.98
N GLY A 525 -32.05 -35.89 -22.24
CA GLY A 525 -32.68 -36.46 -23.45
C GLY A 525 -32.31 -35.78 -24.79
N GLN A 526 -31.22 -36.25 -25.42
CA GLN A 526 -30.77 -36.20 -26.84
C GLN A 526 -31.27 -35.15 -27.87
N ILE A 527 -30.28 -34.36 -28.34
CA ILE A 527 -29.86 -33.97 -29.72
C ILE A 527 -30.93 -33.88 -30.83
N ASP A 528 -31.07 -32.67 -31.40
CA ASP A 528 -31.24 -32.47 -32.85
C ASP A 528 -30.43 -31.24 -33.32
N GLN A 529 -29.66 -31.43 -34.39
CA GLN A 529 -28.96 -30.36 -35.12
C GLN A 529 -29.95 -29.67 -36.05
N GLU A 530 -30.25 -28.40 -35.79
CA GLU A 530 -30.63 -27.47 -36.85
C GLU A 530 -30.30 -26.02 -36.46
N GLN A 531 -29.90 -25.26 -37.46
CA GLN A 531 -29.22 -23.97 -37.36
C GLN A 531 -30.05 -22.86 -36.71
N ALA A 532 -29.29 -21.99 -36.03
CA ALA A 532 -29.60 -20.63 -35.57
C ALA A 532 -30.42 -20.47 -34.27
N SER A 533 -29.71 -20.32 -33.14
CA SER A 533 -30.02 -19.29 -32.12
C SER A 533 -28.98 -19.25 -30.99
N PHE A 534 -28.34 -18.08 -30.83
CA PHE A 534 -27.60 -17.57 -29.66
C PHE A 534 -26.58 -18.50 -28.95
N SER A 535 -25.33 -18.49 -29.41
CA SER A 535 -24.20 -18.72 -28.49
C SER A 535 -24.11 -17.50 -27.56
N GLN A 536 -24.04 -17.69 -26.25
CA GLN A 536 -23.62 -16.62 -25.34
C GLN A 536 -22.31 -16.02 -25.90
N GLY A 537 -22.34 -14.73 -26.25
CA GLY A 537 -21.28 -14.12 -27.06
C GLY A 537 -20.00 -14.00 -26.25
N LYS A 538 -18.97 -14.79 -26.59
CA LYS A 538 -17.60 -14.61 -26.08
C LYS A 538 -17.10 -13.20 -26.41
N PRO A 539 -16.31 -12.55 -25.54
CA PRO A 539 -15.80 -11.22 -25.80
C PRO A 539 -14.71 -11.22 -26.89
N GLU A 540 -13.91 -12.27 -27.01
CA GLU A 540 -12.85 -12.43 -27.99
C GLU A 540 -13.35 -12.91 -29.37
N PRO A 541 -12.66 -12.55 -30.46
CA PRO A 541 -12.98 -13.04 -31.80
C PRO A 541 -12.51 -14.49 -32.02
N GLU A 542 -13.00 -15.13 -33.08
CA GLU A 542 -12.59 -16.50 -33.47
C GLU A 542 -11.06 -16.62 -33.62
N GLY A 543 -10.53 -17.75 -33.18
CA GLY A 543 -9.09 -18.04 -33.17
C GLY A 543 -8.36 -17.56 -31.92
N TRP A 544 -9.04 -16.86 -31.01
CA TRP A 544 -8.53 -16.56 -29.67
C TRP A 544 -9.09 -17.55 -28.66
N TYR A 545 -8.23 -17.95 -27.71
CA TYR A 545 -8.54 -18.96 -26.72
C TYR A 545 -8.11 -18.48 -25.34
N ALA A 546 -9.08 -18.29 -24.45
CA ALA A 546 -8.85 -17.97 -23.05
C ALA A 546 -8.22 -19.16 -22.31
N GLY A 547 -7.22 -18.91 -21.47
CA GLY A 547 -6.68 -19.93 -20.59
C GLY A 547 -5.97 -19.36 -19.37
N ASP A 548 -5.73 -20.23 -18.41
CA ASP A 548 -5.06 -19.91 -17.15
C ASP A 548 -3.70 -20.64 -17.13
N ILE A 549 -2.61 -19.89 -17.03
CA ILE A 549 -1.25 -20.45 -17.02
C ILE A 549 -0.80 -20.90 -15.63
N HIS A 550 -1.55 -20.57 -14.57
CA HIS A 550 -1.08 -20.66 -13.20
C HIS A 550 -2.13 -21.28 -12.28
N VAL A 551 -2.18 -22.62 -12.27
CA VAL A 551 -3.10 -23.40 -11.43
C VAL A 551 -2.33 -24.44 -10.64
N HIS A 552 -2.54 -24.49 -9.34
CA HIS A 552 -2.13 -25.58 -8.45
C HIS A 552 -3.33 -26.37 -7.96
N ARG A 553 -3.04 -27.44 -7.21
CA ARG A 553 -4.07 -28.19 -6.49
C ARG A 553 -4.26 -27.70 -5.07
N ASN A 554 -3.31 -27.00 -4.49
CA ASN A 554 -3.40 -26.39 -3.16
C ASN A 554 -2.39 -25.23 -3.05
N CYS A 555 -2.37 -24.58 -1.89
CA CYS A 555 -1.35 -23.62 -1.50
C CYS A 555 -0.84 -23.97 -0.09
N GLY A 556 0.10 -24.91 0.01
CA GLY A 556 0.62 -25.38 1.29
C GLY A 556 -0.41 -26.02 2.22
N GLU A 557 -0.14 -25.96 3.51
CA GLU A 557 -1.01 -26.51 4.57
C GLU A 557 -2.31 -25.70 4.77
N ILE A 558 -2.46 -24.60 4.04
CA ILE A 558 -3.52 -23.60 4.27
C ILE A 558 -4.80 -23.96 3.49
N THR A 559 -4.68 -24.67 2.36
CA THR A 559 -5.82 -25.06 1.52
C THR A 559 -5.93 -26.58 1.37
N GLY A 560 -7.15 -27.05 1.10
CA GLY A 560 -7.37 -28.43 0.69
C GLY A 560 -6.72 -28.74 -0.67
N ILE A 561 -6.47 -30.02 -0.92
CA ILE A 561 -5.97 -30.50 -2.22
C ILE A 561 -7.18 -30.72 -3.14
N LEU A 562 -7.26 -29.92 -4.20
CA LEU A 562 -8.25 -30.03 -5.26
C LEU A 562 -8.14 -31.39 -5.97
N ALA A 563 -9.28 -32.05 -6.15
CA ALA A 563 -9.33 -33.32 -6.86
C ALA A 563 -9.19 -33.08 -8.36
N GLU A 564 -8.35 -33.85 -9.04
CA GLU A 564 -8.12 -33.67 -10.48
C GLU A 564 -9.42 -33.82 -11.30
N SER A 565 -10.38 -34.62 -10.83
CA SER A 565 -11.69 -34.77 -11.44
C SER A 565 -12.51 -33.48 -11.53
N GLU A 566 -12.13 -32.45 -10.77
CA GLU A 566 -12.86 -31.17 -10.70
C GLU A 566 -12.31 -30.12 -11.69
N PHE A 567 -11.11 -30.33 -12.25
CA PHE A 567 -10.44 -29.34 -13.10
C PHE A 567 -11.32 -28.81 -14.23
N THR A 568 -11.92 -29.70 -15.01
CA THR A 568 -12.75 -29.28 -16.15
C THR A 568 -14.03 -28.59 -15.75
N ALA A 569 -14.60 -28.93 -14.59
CA ALA A 569 -15.77 -28.24 -14.07
C ALA A 569 -15.40 -26.81 -13.64
N MET A 570 -14.23 -26.63 -13.02
CA MET A 570 -13.74 -25.30 -12.65
C MET A 570 -13.41 -24.41 -13.85
N MET A 571 -13.02 -24.99 -14.99
CA MET A 571 -12.83 -24.24 -16.24
C MET A 571 -14.12 -23.63 -16.80
N GLU A 572 -15.30 -24.11 -16.38
CA GLU A 572 -16.59 -23.63 -16.91
C GLU A 572 -16.92 -22.21 -16.45
N THR A 573 -16.49 -21.82 -15.24
CA THR A 573 -16.81 -20.51 -14.63
C THR A 573 -16.39 -19.33 -15.51
N HIS A 574 -15.22 -19.43 -16.13
CA HIS A 574 -14.68 -18.41 -17.04
C HIS A 574 -14.43 -18.98 -18.44
N ASP A 575 -15.23 -19.98 -18.85
CA ASP A 575 -15.19 -20.64 -20.17
C ASP A 575 -13.78 -20.85 -20.76
N LEU A 576 -12.86 -21.36 -19.93
CA LEU A 576 -11.46 -21.52 -20.30
C LEU A 576 -11.26 -22.67 -21.30
N ALA A 577 -10.48 -22.42 -22.34
CA ALA A 577 -10.07 -23.42 -23.32
C ALA A 577 -8.83 -24.20 -22.85
N VAL A 578 -7.97 -23.60 -22.03
CA VAL A 578 -6.72 -24.21 -21.55
C VAL A 578 -6.50 -23.86 -20.08
N ILE A 579 -6.07 -24.84 -19.27
CA ILE A 579 -5.39 -24.57 -18.00
C ILE A 579 -4.04 -25.28 -17.98
N THR A 580 -3.08 -24.66 -17.29
CA THR A 580 -1.81 -25.29 -16.96
C THR A 580 -1.77 -25.58 -15.46
N VAL A 581 -1.75 -26.85 -15.10
CA VAL A 581 -1.63 -27.32 -13.72
C VAL A 581 -0.15 -27.50 -13.39
N LEU A 582 0.36 -26.72 -12.45
CA LEU A 582 1.76 -26.60 -12.12
C LEU A 582 2.10 -27.50 -10.93
N ALA A 583 2.88 -28.55 -11.21
CA ALA A 583 3.55 -29.32 -10.20
C ALA A 583 4.72 -28.51 -9.61
N ASP A 584 4.84 -28.50 -8.29
CA ASP A 584 5.94 -27.81 -7.63
C ASP A 584 7.25 -28.60 -7.78
N MET A 585 8.19 -28.06 -8.54
CA MET A 585 9.56 -28.58 -8.70
C MET A 585 10.55 -28.00 -7.70
N GLY A 586 10.03 -27.20 -6.77
CA GLY A 586 10.72 -26.49 -5.72
C GLY A 586 10.78 -27.24 -4.40
N ASN A 587 10.56 -26.49 -3.34
CA ASN A 587 10.70 -26.89 -1.95
C ASN A 587 9.51 -27.72 -1.40
N GLY A 588 8.46 -27.94 -2.20
CA GLY A 588 7.27 -28.69 -1.79
C GLY A 588 6.23 -27.86 -1.03
N GLU A 589 6.26 -26.54 -1.18
CA GLU A 589 5.22 -25.60 -0.74
C GLU A 589 3.85 -25.99 -1.31
N VAL A 590 3.76 -26.39 -2.57
CA VAL A 590 2.53 -26.91 -3.16
C VAL A 590 2.53 -28.44 -3.11
N LYS A 591 1.47 -28.99 -2.53
CA LYS A 591 1.25 -30.42 -2.31
C LYS A 591 0.20 -30.99 -3.28
N GLU A 592 0.39 -32.20 -3.76
CA GLU A 592 1.42 -33.17 -3.40
C GLU A 592 2.49 -33.24 -4.49
N SER A 593 3.50 -32.36 -4.46
CA SER A 593 4.58 -32.26 -5.45
C SER A 593 5.12 -33.63 -5.94
N ARG A 594 5.40 -34.57 -5.02
CA ARG A 594 5.88 -35.93 -5.36
C ARG A 594 4.91 -36.76 -6.22
N GLN A 595 3.61 -36.50 -6.11
CA GLN A 595 2.57 -37.17 -6.90
C GLN A 595 2.29 -36.44 -8.20
N ASP A 596 2.49 -35.12 -8.23
CA ASP A 596 2.16 -34.25 -9.35
C ASP A 596 3.30 -34.16 -10.37
N LEU A 597 4.57 -34.13 -9.94
CA LEU A 597 5.75 -34.07 -10.83
C LEU A 597 5.76 -35.19 -11.90
N PRO A 598 5.48 -36.47 -11.59
CA PRO A 598 5.44 -37.53 -12.60
C PRO A 598 4.32 -37.39 -13.66
N LYS A 599 3.38 -36.46 -13.49
CA LYS A 599 2.30 -36.20 -14.46
C LYS A 599 2.73 -35.25 -15.56
N VAL A 600 3.80 -34.49 -15.35
CA VAL A 600 4.46 -33.71 -16.39
C VAL A 600 5.11 -34.68 -17.36
N THR A 601 4.44 -34.91 -18.48
CA THR A 601 4.81 -35.94 -19.49
C THR A 601 4.86 -35.39 -20.91
N GLY A 602 4.57 -34.10 -21.09
CA GLY A 602 4.35 -33.45 -22.37
C GLY A 602 3.04 -33.82 -23.08
N ALA A 603 2.19 -34.65 -22.46
CA ALA A 603 0.88 -35.02 -22.97
C ALA A 603 -0.24 -34.29 -22.19
N ASP A 604 -1.35 -34.02 -22.87
CA ASP A 604 -2.55 -33.48 -22.23
C ASP A 604 -3.09 -34.49 -21.19
N ALA A 605 -3.56 -33.96 -20.06
CA ALA A 605 -4.05 -34.77 -18.96
C ALA A 605 -5.32 -35.52 -19.35
N VAL A 606 -5.57 -36.68 -18.72
CA VAL A 606 -6.74 -37.54 -18.99
C VAL A 606 -8.08 -36.85 -18.71
N GLN A 607 -8.04 -35.76 -17.93
CA GLN A 607 -9.17 -34.91 -17.61
C GLN A 607 -9.58 -34.02 -18.78
N SER A 608 -8.73 -33.84 -19.80
CA SER A 608 -9.04 -32.99 -20.95
C SER A 608 -10.31 -33.45 -21.69
N LEU A 609 -11.09 -32.48 -22.17
CA LEU A 609 -12.32 -32.68 -22.93
C LEU A 609 -12.22 -31.98 -24.29
N PRO A 610 -13.05 -32.33 -25.29
CA PRO A 610 -13.12 -31.57 -26.53
C PRO A 610 -13.34 -30.07 -26.26
N GLY A 611 -12.38 -29.24 -26.66
CA GLY A 611 -12.41 -27.79 -26.45
C GLY A 611 -11.88 -27.29 -25.09
N ARG A 612 -11.50 -28.19 -24.16
CA ARG A 612 -10.89 -27.87 -22.86
C ARG A 612 -9.65 -28.72 -22.61
N ILE A 613 -8.49 -28.10 -22.64
CA ILE A 613 -7.20 -28.75 -22.43
C ILE A 613 -6.76 -28.53 -20.99
N VAL A 614 -6.49 -29.62 -20.29
CA VAL A 614 -5.78 -29.62 -19.00
C VAL A 614 -4.37 -30.13 -19.28
N HIS A 615 -3.34 -29.33 -19.00
CA HIS A 615 -1.95 -29.73 -19.20
C HIS A 615 -1.18 -29.67 -17.89
N TRP A 616 -0.29 -30.64 -17.65
CA TRP A 616 0.57 -30.65 -16.48
C TRP A 616 1.95 -30.10 -16.85
N ASP A 617 2.39 -29.11 -16.11
CA ASP A 617 3.71 -28.50 -16.19
C ASP A 617 4.24 -28.25 -14.79
N ALA A 618 5.22 -27.38 -14.62
CA ALA A 618 5.80 -27.16 -13.32
C ALA A 618 6.20 -25.72 -13.06
N GLU A 619 6.14 -25.38 -11.78
CA GLU A 619 6.64 -24.14 -11.22
C GLU A 619 7.82 -24.40 -10.30
N TRP A 620 8.85 -23.58 -10.45
CA TRP A 620 10.02 -23.63 -9.61
C TRP A 620 9.90 -22.67 -8.43
N HIS A 621 9.79 -23.26 -7.23
CA HIS A 621 9.59 -22.58 -5.95
C HIS A 621 10.80 -22.76 -5.02
N PHE A 622 11.79 -21.86 -5.12
CA PHE A 622 12.84 -21.72 -4.11
C PHE A 622 13.02 -20.26 -3.74
N ASP A 623 12.73 -19.96 -2.49
CA ASP A 623 12.56 -18.59 -2.06
C ASP A 623 13.57 -18.15 -0.96
N PRO A 624 13.89 -16.86 -0.87
CA PRO A 624 14.89 -16.34 0.06
C PRO A 624 14.38 -16.17 1.50
N ALA A 625 13.05 -16.13 1.71
CA ALA A 625 12.42 -15.71 2.97
C ALA A 625 11.85 -16.86 3.81
N GLY A 626 11.58 -18.02 3.22
CA GLY A 626 11.00 -19.19 3.86
C GLY A 626 11.91 -19.77 4.94
N VAL A 627 11.39 -19.97 6.15
CA VAL A 627 12.15 -20.53 7.28
C VAL A 627 12.06 -22.06 7.37
N THR A 628 11.36 -22.70 6.44
CA THR A 628 10.96 -24.12 6.50
C THR A 628 11.73 -25.04 5.56
N PHE A 629 12.70 -24.53 4.78
CA PHE A 629 13.34 -25.30 3.71
C PHE A 629 14.86 -25.39 3.90
N GLU A 630 15.42 -26.56 3.58
CA GLU A 630 16.87 -26.84 3.64
C GLU A 630 17.66 -25.97 2.64
N HIS A 631 17.00 -25.52 1.58
CA HIS A 631 17.60 -24.84 0.46
C HIS A 631 16.83 -23.56 0.11
N LYS A 632 17.55 -22.49 -0.21
CA LYS A 632 17.01 -21.17 -0.61
C LYS A 632 17.66 -20.72 -1.90
N ALA A 633 16.96 -19.88 -2.66
CA ALA A 633 17.51 -19.27 -3.86
C ALA A 633 17.03 -17.82 -3.99
N LEU A 634 17.82 -17.01 -4.70
CA LEU A 634 17.42 -15.67 -5.12
C LEU A 634 16.72 -15.79 -6.47
N GLY A 635 15.70 -14.97 -6.74
CA GLY A 635 15.23 -14.76 -8.10
C GLY A 635 13.72 -14.81 -8.32
N GLY A 636 12.92 -15.19 -7.33
CA GLY A 636 11.46 -15.33 -7.46
C GLY A 636 11.06 -16.65 -8.14
N HIS A 637 9.81 -16.75 -8.57
CA HIS A 637 9.25 -18.00 -9.09
C HIS A 637 9.29 -18.08 -10.62
N LEU A 638 9.37 -19.29 -11.16
CA LEU A 638 9.43 -19.55 -12.60
C LEU A 638 8.33 -20.51 -13.05
N LEU A 639 7.68 -20.18 -14.16
CA LEU A 639 6.79 -21.11 -14.86
C LEU A 639 7.51 -21.74 -16.05
N LEU A 640 7.43 -23.07 -16.16
CA LEU A 640 8.02 -23.85 -17.24
C LEU A 640 6.93 -24.61 -18.00
N LEU A 641 6.49 -24.06 -19.13
CA LEU A 641 5.32 -24.52 -19.86
C LEU A 641 5.68 -25.42 -21.06
N GLY A 642 5.07 -26.59 -21.18
CA GLY A 642 5.32 -27.59 -22.21
C GLY A 642 6.55 -28.47 -21.96
N LEU A 643 6.80 -28.82 -20.70
CA LEU A 643 7.83 -29.76 -20.29
C LEU A 643 7.49 -31.20 -20.71
N GLY A 644 8.52 -31.99 -21.04
CA GLY A 644 8.39 -33.42 -21.31
C GLY A 644 8.52 -34.28 -20.05
N GLU A 645 9.25 -33.79 -19.06
CA GLU A 645 9.36 -34.35 -17.71
C GLU A 645 9.62 -33.25 -16.68
N ALA A 646 9.23 -33.50 -15.43
CA ALA A 646 9.60 -32.68 -14.28
C ALA A 646 10.07 -33.53 -13.10
N HIS A 647 11.00 -32.97 -12.34
CA HIS A 647 11.47 -33.47 -11.05
C HIS A 647 11.96 -32.29 -10.22
N THR A 648 12.12 -32.47 -8.91
CA THR A 648 12.66 -31.42 -8.04
C THR A 648 14.10 -31.08 -8.46
N ILE A 649 14.37 -29.78 -8.68
CA ILE A 649 15.71 -29.28 -9.01
C ILE A 649 15.99 -28.07 -8.13
N TRP A 650 16.91 -28.21 -7.19
CA TRP A 650 17.46 -27.04 -6.50
C TRP A 650 18.64 -26.45 -7.26
N ASP A 651 18.61 -25.14 -7.46
CA ASP A 651 19.78 -24.37 -7.88
C ASP A 651 19.77 -22.98 -7.23
N GLU A 652 20.95 -22.37 -7.09
CA GLU A 652 21.13 -21.07 -6.43
C GLU A 652 20.72 -19.90 -7.34
N SER A 653 20.56 -20.15 -8.64
CA SER A 653 20.14 -19.13 -9.61
C SER A 653 19.12 -19.66 -10.63
N PRO A 654 18.09 -18.86 -10.97
CA PRO A 654 17.03 -19.22 -11.91
C PRO A 654 17.53 -19.69 -13.28
N TYR A 655 18.68 -19.20 -13.75
CA TYR A 655 19.09 -19.41 -15.15
C TYR A 655 19.29 -20.88 -15.53
N LYS A 656 19.76 -21.74 -14.62
CA LYS A 656 19.96 -23.16 -14.94
C LYS A 656 18.65 -23.90 -15.05
N ILE A 657 17.65 -23.49 -14.28
CA ILE A 657 16.29 -24.02 -14.36
C ILE A 657 15.65 -23.60 -15.69
N LEU A 658 15.80 -22.33 -16.06
CA LEU A 658 15.37 -21.81 -17.36
C LEU A 658 16.05 -22.54 -18.53
N GLU A 659 17.37 -22.74 -18.48
CA GLU A 659 18.12 -23.49 -19.49
C GLU A 659 17.72 -24.97 -19.55
N TRP A 660 17.43 -25.59 -18.40
CA TRP A 660 16.93 -26.95 -18.33
C TRP A 660 15.55 -27.07 -19.01
N GLY A 661 14.63 -26.15 -18.73
CA GLY A 661 13.32 -26.08 -19.39
C GLY A 661 13.45 -25.86 -20.90
N LYS A 662 14.29 -24.91 -21.32
CA LYS A 662 14.55 -24.64 -22.74
C LYS A 662 15.13 -25.84 -23.49
N LYS A 663 15.95 -26.68 -22.86
CA LYS A 663 16.44 -27.94 -23.46
C LYS A 663 15.31 -28.93 -23.75
N GLN A 664 14.20 -28.84 -23.04
CA GLN A 664 12.97 -29.59 -23.30
C GLN A 664 12.00 -28.88 -24.25
N ASN A 665 12.39 -27.75 -24.83
CA ASN A 665 11.53 -26.89 -25.65
C ASN A 665 10.34 -26.27 -24.87
N ALA A 666 10.47 -26.13 -23.55
CA ALA A 666 9.50 -25.40 -22.74
C ALA A 666 9.52 -23.89 -23.07
N VAL A 667 8.36 -23.24 -22.90
CA VAL A 667 8.21 -21.78 -22.86
C VAL A 667 8.36 -21.37 -21.41
N VAL A 668 9.38 -20.58 -21.10
CA VAL A 668 9.78 -20.33 -19.71
C VAL A 668 9.70 -18.84 -19.35
N GLY A 669 9.30 -18.50 -18.14
CA GLY A 669 9.11 -17.11 -17.73
C GLY A 669 9.01 -16.92 -16.22
N PHE A 670 9.03 -15.66 -15.79
CA PHE A 670 8.76 -15.27 -14.40
C PHE A 670 7.26 -15.02 -14.20
N CYS A 671 6.73 -15.50 -13.08
CA CYS A 671 5.42 -15.16 -12.54
C CYS A 671 5.54 -14.11 -11.42
N HIS A 672 4.40 -13.66 -10.91
CA HIS A 672 4.28 -12.75 -9.76
C HIS A 672 4.96 -11.39 -9.96
N MET A 673 4.95 -10.87 -11.19
CA MET A 673 5.51 -9.55 -11.49
C MET A 673 4.87 -8.42 -10.67
N GLN A 674 3.69 -8.64 -10.09
CA GLN A 674 2.96 -7.66 -9.25
C GLN A 674 3.55 -7.47 -7.86
N TYR A 675 4.58 -8.25 -7.48
CA TYR A 675 5.35 -7.98 -6.28
C TYR A 675 6.39 -6.85 -6.46
N LEU A 676 6.53 -6.32 -7.68
CA LEU A 676 7.35 -5.13 -7.96
C LEU A 676 6.65 -3.84 -7.51
N ASN A 677 7.42 -2.76 -7.32
CA ASN A 677 6.92 -1.47 -6.81
C ASN A 677 7.51 -0.24 -7.54
N ASP A 678 7.91 -0.39 -8.80
CA ASP A 678 8.58 0.62 -9.64
C ASP A 678 9.93 1.14 -9.12
N GLN A 679 10.43 0.61 -8.00
CA GLN A 679 11.75 0.91 -7.46
C GLN A 679 12.74 -0.23 -7.73
N ILE A 680 14.04 0.07 -7.54
CA ILE A 680 15.08 -0.96 -7.48
C ILE A 680 14.88 -1.75 -6.18
N GLN A 681 14.76 -3.08 -6.30
CA GLN A 681 14.44 -3.93 -5.15
C GLN A 681 15.65 -4.07 -4.23
N ASN A 682 15.44 -3.79 -2.94
CA ASN A 682 16.41 -4.02 -1.86
C ASN A 682 15.84 -4.94 -0.76
N GLU A 683 14.63 -5.42 -0.99
CA GLU A 683 13.91 -6.33 -0.09
C GLU A 683 13.64 -7.63 -0.83
N LEU A 684 13.71 -8.72 -0.10
CA LEU A 684 13.41 -10.06 -0.60
C LEU A 684 12.12 -10.54 0.08
N ASN A 685 11.30 -11.25 -0.68
CA ASN A 685 10.21 -12.08 -0.15
C ASN A 685 10.15 -13.36 -0.99
N CYS A 686 9.07 -14.14 -0.84
CA CYS A 686 8.89 -15.38 -1.61
C CYS A 686 9.06 -15.18 -3.12
N CYS A 687 8.49 -14.09 -3.63
CA CYS A 687 7.92 -14.03 -4.96
C CYS A 687 8.50 -12.90 -5.82
N ILE A 688 9.25 -11.94 -5.26
CA ILE A 688 9.85 -10.83 -6.03
C ILE A 688 10.81 -11.39 -7.10
N PRO A 689 10.58 -11.14 -8.40
CA PRO A 689 11.34 -11.75 -9.49
C PRO A 689 12.67 -11.03 -9.78
N ILE A 690 13.58 -10.93 -8.81
CA ILE A 690 14.76 -10.03 -8.89
C ILE A 690 15.64 -10.22 -10.14
N ASP A 691 15.71 -11.45 -10.66
CA ASP A 691 16.56 -11.80 -11.80
C ASP A 691 15.91 -11.55 -13.16
N TYR A 692 14.64 -11.09 -13.23
CA TYR A 692 13.95 -10.85 -14.50
C TYR A 692 14.73 -9.96 -15.50
N PRO A 693 15.46 -8.90 -15.09
CA PRO A 693 16.20 -8.07 -16.05
C PRO A 693 17.42 -8.81 -16.60
N VAL A 694 18.08 -9.63 -15.77
CA VAL A 694 19.25 -10.40 -16.19
C VAL A 694 18.85 -11.41 -17.26
N GLU A 695 17.80 -12.16 -16.97
CA GLU A 695 17.36 -13.24 -17.84
C GLU A 695 16.69 -12.70 -19.12
N ALA A 696 16.04 -11.54 -19.06
CA ALA A 696 15.58 -10.83 -20.25
C ALA A 696 16.75 -10.42 -21.16
N ALA A 697 17.80 -9.83 -20.59
CA ALA A 697 18.96 -9.36 -21.35
C ALA A 697 19.74 -10.48 -22.05
N LEU A 698 19.75 -11.67 -21.43
CA LEU A 698 20.45 -12.84 -21.94
C LEU A 698 19.56 -13.78 -22.76
N GLY A 699 18.27 -13.44 -22.92
CA GLY A 699 17.33 -14.18 -23.77
C GLY A 699 16.96 -15.56 -23.22
N THR A 700 17.06 -15.76 -21.91
CA THR A 700 16.77 -17.03 -21.23
C THR A 700 15.32 -17.17 -20.77
N ILE A 701 14.57 -16.07 -20.71
CA ILE A 701 13.10 -16.10 -20.58
C ILE A 701 12.41 -15.79 -21.91
N ASP A 702 11.18 -16.27 -22.02
CA ASP A 702 10.28 -16.09 -23.17
C ASP A 702 9.09 -15.19 -22.83
N PHE A 703 8.65 -15.11 -21.57
CA PHE A 703 7.52 -14.29 -21.13
C PHE A 703 7.65 -13.81 -19.68
N LEU A 704 6.78 -12.87 -19.31
CA LEU A 704 6.51 -12.43 -17.94
C LEU A 704 5.01 -12.56 -17.66
N SER A 705 4.63 -12.85 -16.41
CA SER A 705 3.23 -13.07 -16.01
C SER A 705 2.79 -12.21 -14.82
N GLU A 706 1.51 -11.88 -14.85
CA GLU A 706 0.74 -11.29 -13.76
C GLU A 706 -0.24 -12.32 -13.16
N ASP A 707 -0.07 -12.72 -11.90
CA ASP A 707 -0.80 -13.87 -11.35
C ASP A 707 -1.72 -13.61 -10.14
N VAL A 708 -1.52 -12.53 -9.38
CA VAL A 708 -2.16 -12.33 -8.07
C VAL A 708 -3.19 -11.18 -8.04
N TRP A 709 -2.76 -9.94 -7.90
CA TRP A 709 -3.59 -8.74 -7.84
C TRP A 709 -3.16 -7.74 -8.92
N VAL A 710 -3.93 -6.67 -9.11
CA VAL A 710 -3.61 -5.62 -10.07
C VAL A 710 -2.50 -4.74 -9.52
N ASN A 711 -1.38 -4.61 -10.23
CA ASN A 711 -0.32 -3.66 -9.91
C ASN A 711 0.39 -3.16 -11.18
N ASP A 712 0.21 -1.88 -11.50
CA ASP A 712 0.81 -1.26 -12.70
C ASP A 712 2.35 -1.32 -12.72
N ALA A 713 3.03 -1.56 -11.59
CA ALA A 713 4.48 -1.76 -11.56
C ALA A 713 4.96 -2.94 -12.42
N ALA A 714 4.14 -3.99 -12.57
CA ALA A 714 4.42 -5.12 -13.45
C ALA A 714 4.42 -4.69 -14.92
N VAL A 715 3.37 -3.98 -15.35
CA VAL A 715 3.26 -3.41 -16.70
C VAL A 715 4.39 -2.40 -16.97
N ASN A 716 4.72 -1.56 -15.99
CA ASN A 716 5.82 -0.61 -16.10
C ASN A 716 7.16 -1.31 -16.30
N ALA A 717 7.47 -2.35 -15.52
CA ALA A 717 8.67 -3.16 -15.71
C ALA A 717 8.74 -3.79 -17.11
N TYR A 718 7.62 -4.32 -17.59
CA TYR A 718 7.50 -4.87 -18.94
C TYR A 718 7.80 -3.82 -20.01
N TYR A 719 7.22 -2.62 -19.90
CA TYR A 719 7.48 -1.51 -20.83
C TYR A 719 8.95 -1.08 -20.85
N LYS A 720 9.65 -1.10 -19.71
CA LYS A 720 11.09 -0.81 -19.67
C LYS A 720 11.89 -1.80 -20.52
N LEU A 721 11.53 -3.09 -20.48
CA LEU A 721 12.17 -4.13 -21.30
C LEU A 721 11.85 -3.93 -22.79
N LEU A 722 10.60 -3.64 -23.13
CA LEU A 722 10.19 -3.35 -24.51
C LEU A 722 10.91 -2.10 -25.06
N ASN A 723 11.09 -1.07 -24.22
CA ASN A 723 11.85 0.15 -24.56
C ASN A 723 13.33 -0.12 -24.84
N CYS A 724 13.90 -1.14 -24.18
CA CYS A 724 15.24 -1.65 -24.45
C CYS A 724 15.29 -2.52 -25.72
N GLY A 725 14.15 -2.91 -26.28
CA GLY A 725 14.00 -3.71 -27.49
C GLY A 725 14.00 -5.21 -27.25
N PHE A 726 13.76 -5.66 -26.02
CA PHE A 726 13.47 -7.07 -25.75
C PHE A 726 12.06 -7.43 -26.23
N ARG A 727 11.88 -8.68 -26.64
CA ARG A 727 10.61 -9.19 -27.15
C ARG A 727 10.17 -10.38 -26.31
N LEU A 728 9.41 -10.09 -25.27
CA LEU A 728 8.88 -11.08 -24.34
C LEU A 728 7.37 -11.19 -24.53
N GLY A 729 6.83 -12.37 -24.25
CA GLY A 729 5.39 -12.56 -24.09
C GLY A 729 4.87 -11.86 -22.83
N TRP A 730 3.56 -11.55 -22.85
CA TRP A 730 2.83 -11.05 -21.69
C TRP A 730 1.70 -12.01 -21.37
N ALA A 731 1.65 -12.50 -20.14
CA ALA A 731 0.66 -13.47 -19.70
C ALA A 731 0.06 -13.08 -18.34
N ALA A 732 -1.02 -13.76 -17.98
CA ALA A 732 -1.65 -13.69 -16.69
C ALA A 732 -2.29 -15.04 -16.34
N GLY A 733 -2.25 -15.41 -15.07
CA GLY A 733 -2.84 -16.63 -14.51
C GLY A 733 -3.46 -16.36 -13.15
N THR A 734 -4.24 -17.27 -12.59
CA THR A 734 -4.95 -16.98 -11.32
C THR A 734 -4.09 -17.22 -10.08
N ASP A 735 -3.03 -18.02 -10.21
CA ASP A 735 -2.30 -18.58 -9.07
C ASP A 735 -3.25 -19.28 -8.08
N TYR A 736 -4.10 -20.15 -8.63
CA TYR A 736 -5.06 -20.87 -7.82
C TYR A 736 -4.36 -21.94 -6.98
N PRO A 737 -4.72 -22.16 -5.70
CA PRO A 737 -5.64 -21.37 -4.86
C PRO A 737 -4.91 -20.33 -3.99
N CYS A 738 -3.62 -20.09 -4.23
CA CYS A 738 -2.79 -19.17 -3.45
C CYS A 738 -3.31 -17.73 -3.45
N ASN A 739 -4.02 -17.34 -4.51
CA ASN A 739 -4.70 -16.06 -4.62
C ASN A 739 -6.15 -16.10 -4.08
N ASP A 740 -6.32 -16.24 -2.77
CA ASP A 740 -7.63 -16.26 -2.07
C ASP A 740 -8.63 -17.30 -2.61
N SER A 741 -8.15 -18.40 -3.20
CA SER A 741 -8.99 -19.42 -3.85
C SER A 741 -9.94 -18.86 -4.93
N ARG A 742 -9.58 -17.76 -5.59
CA ARG A 742 -10.36 -17.17 -6.70
C ARG A 742 -10.56 -18.21 -7.82
N PRO A 743 -11.74 -18.28 -8.47
CA PRO A 743 -11.99 -19.29 -9.51
C PRO A 743 -10.95 -19.26 -10.65
N PHE A 744 -10.68 -20.40 -11.28
CA PHE A 744 -9.79 -20.50 -12.44
C PHE A 744 -10.14 -19.45 -13.49
N GLY A 745 -9.13 -18.76 -14.02
CA GLY A 745 -9.30 -17.71 -15.00
C GLY A 745 -9.88 -16.42 -14.45
N SER A 746 -9.79 -16.15 -13.14
CA SER A 746 -10.07 -14.81 -12.60
C SER A 746 -9.07 -13.79 -13.15
N LEU A 747 -7.83 -14.23 -13.35
CA LEU A 747 -6.85 -13.63 -14.23
C LEU A 747 -6.57 -14.64 -15.34
N LEU A 748 -6.58 -14.21 -16.59
CA LEU A 748 -6.42 -15.11 -17.73
C LEU A 748 -5.63 -14.50 -18.88
N THR A 749 -5.13 -15.40 -19.73
CA THR A 749 -4.46 -15.07 -20.99
C THR A 749 -5.29 -15.57 -22.16
N TYR A 750 -5.74 -14.66 -23.02
CA TYR A 750 -6.19 -15.01 -24.36
C TYR A 750 -5.00 -15.19 -25.27
N VAL A 751 -4.96 -16.29 -26.02
CA VAL A 751 -3.91 -16.55 -27.01
C VAL A 751 -4.49 -16.73 -28.40
N HIS A 752 -3.89 -16.08 -29.39
CA HIS A 752 -4.27 -16.19 -30.78
C HIS A 752 -3.61 -17.40 -31.48
N VAL A 753 -4.44 -18.35 -31.92
CA VAL A 753 -4.05 -19.53 -32.72
C VAL A 753 -4.83 -19.50 -34.06
N PRO A 754 -4.45 -18.61 -35.01
CA PRO A 754 -5.23 -18.38 -36.22
C PRO A 754 -5.18 -19.57 -37.19
N GLY A 755 -6.35 -19.97 -37.70
CA GLY A 755 -6.48 -20.90 -38.82
C GLY A 755 -5.89 -22.30 -38.58
N GLN A 756 -5.69 -22.67 -37.32
CA GLN A 756 -5.15 -23.96 -36.89
C GLN A 756 -5.96 -24.50 -35.70
N PRO A 757 -6.07 -25.83 -35.54
CA PRO A 757 -6.68 -26.40 -34.35
C PRO A 757 -5.94 -25.99 -33.07
N LEU A 758 -6.69 -25.68 -32.00
CA LEU A 758 -6.11 -25.48 -30.67
C LEU A 758 -5.40 -26.76 -30.23
N THR A 759 -4.17 -26.59 -29.75
CA THR A 759 -3.36 -27.61 -29.06
C THR A 759 -2.56 -26.89 -27.99
N TYR A 760 -2.21 -27.54 -26.88
CA TYR A 760 -1.42 -26.91 -25.82
C TYR A 760 -0.14 -26.26 -26.35
N ARG A 761 0.62 -26.99 -27.18
CA ARG A 761 1.87 -26.50 -27.80
C ARG A 761 1.68 -25.19 -28.58
N ARG A 762 0.64 -25.08 -29.40
CA ARG A 762 0.35 -23.86 -30.18
C ARG A 762 -0.07 -22.70 -29.28
N TRP A 763 -0.76 -23.00 -28.19
CA TRP A 763 -1.19 -22.00 -27.21
C TRP A 763 0.03 -21.42 -26.47
N ILE A 764 0.93 -22.24 -25.93
CA ILE A 764 2.15 -21.72 -25.27
C ILE A 764 3.13 -21.05 -26.25
N GLU A 765 3.20 -21.50 -27.52
CA GLU A 765 3.95 -20.76 -28.56
C GLU A 765 3.33 -19.38 -28.84
N GLY A 766 2.01 -19.24 -28.74
CA GLY A 766 1.37 -17.93 -28.84
C GLY A 766 1.81 -17.00 -27.72
N ILE A 767 1.93 -17.50 -26.49
CA ILE A 767 2.49 -16.75 -25.34
C ILE A 767 3.92 -16.31 -25.64
N LYS A 768 4.80 -17.26 -26.00
CA LYS A 768 6.20 -16.97 -26.36
C LYS A 768 6.34 -15.90 -27.45
N ASN A 769 5.44 -15.92 -28.43
CA ASN A 769 5.48 -14.98 -29.56
C ASN A 769 4.68 -13.69 -29.29
N GLY A 770 4.20 -13.44 -28.07
CA GLY A 770 3.47 -12.23 -27.70
C GLY A 770 2.11 -12.10 -28.39
N ARG A 771 1.50 -13.20 -28.80
CA ARG A 771 0.17 -13.24 -29.44
C ARG A 771 -0.94 -13.30 -28.40
N THR A 772 -0.87 -12.38 -27.43
CA THR A 772 -1.65 -12.45 -26.21
C THR A 772 -2.42 -11.16 -25.90
N VAL A 773 -3.54 -11.35 -25.21
CA VAL A 773 -4.25 -10.31 -24.46
C VAL A 773 -4.49 -10.88 -23.08
N VAL A 774 -4.11 -10.17 -22.03
CA VAL A 774 -4.40 -10.57 -20.66
C VAL A 774 -5.62 -9.84 -20.15
N ALA A 775 -6.39 -10.49 -19.26
CA ALA A 775 -7.53 -9.90 -18.56
C ALA A 775 -7.49 -10.26 -17.07
N LEU A 776 -7.64 -9.28 -16.20
CA LEU A 776 -7.57 -9.40 -14.73
C LEU A 776 -8.96 -9.42 -14.06
N ASN A 777 -10.01 -9.37 -14.87
CA ASN A 777 -11.41 -9.43 -14.47
C ASN A 777 -12.12 -10.66 -15.08
N GLY A 778 -11.37 -11.71 -15.40
CA GLY A 778 -11.83 -12.94 -16.03
C GLY A 778 -12.34 -12.80 -17.46
N HIS A 779 -13.16 -13.76 -17.90
CA HIS A 779 -13.61 -13.89 -19.31
C HIS A 779 -14.72 -12.89 -19.70
N LYS A 780 -14.61 -11.66 -19.23
CA LYS A 780 -15.63 -10.63 -19.36
C LYS A 780 -15.41 -9.69 -20.53
N GLU A 781 -14.16 -9.46 -20.92
CA GLU A 781 -13.81 -8.48 -21.94
C GLU A 781 -12.59 -8.88 -22.77
N PHE A 782 -12.41 -8.18 -23.89
CA PHE A 782 -11.30 -8.39 -24.80
C PHE A 782 -10.90 -7.06 -25.49
N LEU A 783 -9.60 -6.90 -25.74
CA LEU A 783 -9.03 -5.80 -26.53
C LEU A 783 -8.48 -6.31 -27.86
N ASP A 784 -9.16 -5.95 -28.95
CA ASP A 784 -8.74 -6.29 -30.30
C ASP A 784 -7.92 -5.12 -30.89
N LEU A 785 -6.60 -5.21 -30.79
CA LEU A 785 -5.64 -4.25 -31.35
C LEU A 785 -5.26 -4.63 -32.79
N LYS A 786 -5.39 -3.67 -33.71
CA LYS A 786 -5.02 -3.78 -35.13
C LYS A 786 -4.19 -2.59 -35.58
N VAL A 787 -3.07 -2.84 -36.25
CA VAL A 787 -2.12 -1.81 -36.71
C VAL A 787 -1.86 -1.93 -38.21
N GLY A 788 -2.00 -0.80 -38.90
CA GLY A 788 -1.75 -0.66 -40.33
C GLY A 788 -2.79 -1.35 -41.22
N ASP A 789 -2.59 -1.22 -42.54
CA ASP A 789 -3.55 -1.70 -43.54
C ASP A 789 -3.67 -3.24 -43.59
N ASN A 790 -2.63 -3.95 -43.16
CA ASN A 790 -2.62 -5.41 -43.04
C ASN A 790 -3.24 -5.91 -41.72
N ALA A 791 -3.71 -4.99 -40.85
CA ALA A 791 -4.33 -5.30 -39.58
C ALA A 791 -3.46 -6.22 -38.68
N ALA A 792 -2.18 -5.85 -38.55
CA ALA A 792 -1.24 -6.54 -37.66
C ALA A 792 -1.75 -6.54 -36.22
N SER A 793 -1.57 -7.64 -35.52
CA SER A 793 -2.11 -7.94 -34.19
C SER A 793 -0.98 -8.23 -33.19
N PRO A 794 -1.27 -8.31 -31.87
CA PRO A 794 -0.23 -8.61 -30.86
C PRO A 794 0.70 -9.76 -31.30
N GLY A 795 2.01 -9.55 -31.17
CA GLY A 795 3.06 -10.48 -31.59
C GLY A 795 3.51 -10.34 -33.05
N ASP A 796 2.78 -9.59 -33.89
CA ASP A 796 3.19 -9.32 -35.27
C ASP A 796 4.23 -8.20 -35.35
N GLU A 797 4.99 -8.19 -36.46
CA GLU A 797 5.98 -7.17 -36.77
C GLU A 797 5.74 -6.57 -38.16
N LEU A 798 5.72 -5.24 -38.23
CA LEU A 798 5.62 -4.46 -39.46
C LEU A 798 7.00 -3.87 -39.81
N HIS A 799 7.55 -4.28 -40.95
CA HIS A 799 8.81 -3.73 -41.46
C HIS A 799 8.56 -2.54 -42.40
N LEU A 800 9.20 -1.41 -42.10
CA LEU A 800 9.12 -0.17 -42.87
C LEU A 800 10.52 0.30 -43.29
N ASN A 801 10.64 0.81 -44.52
CA ASN A 801 11.90 1.34 -45.06
C ASN A 801 12.06 2.87 -44.90
N ARG A 802 11.09 3.51 -44.25
CA ARG A 802 11.03 4.96 -44.01
C ARG A 802 9.98 5.26 -42.96
N ASN A 803 10.00 6.48 -42.44
CA ASN A 803 8.96 7.01 -41.56
C ASN A 803 7.59 6.88 -42.23
N ALA A 804 6.58 6.41 -41.50
CA ALA A 804 5.24 6.23 -42.01
C ALA A 804 4.20 6.49 -40.92
N SER A 805 3.03 6.97 -41.33
CA SER A 805 1.85 7.03 -40.47
C SER A 805 0.99 5.80 -40.72
N LEU A 806 0.69 5.03 -39.67
CA LEU A 806 -0.17 3.86 -39.74
C LEU A 806 -1.48 4.15 -39.02
N ASN A 807 -2.59 3.65 -39.55
CA ASN A 807 -3.87 3.66 -38.84
C ASN A 807 -3.85 2.57 -37.77
N ILE A 808 -4.32 2.91 -36.58
CA ILE A 808 -4.42 1.99 -35.45
C ILE A 808 -5.88 1.97 -34.99
N GLU A 809 -6.38 0.77 -34.77
CA GLU A 809 -7.72 0.50 -34.24
C GLU A 809 -7.61 -0.38 -33.00
N VAL A 810 -8.29 0.02 -31.93
CA VAL A 810 -8.52 -0.80 -30.76
C VAL A 810 -10.02 -0.92 -30.57
N LYS A 811 -10.51 -2.15 -30.48
CA LYS A 811 -11.90 -2.46 -30.19
C LYS A 811 -12.00 -3.18 -28.85
N TRP A 812 -12.72 -2.58 -27.92
CA TRP A 812 -13.05 -3.17 -26.62
C TRP A 812 -14.44 -3.79 -26.68
N THR A 813 -14.49 -5.10 -26.49
CA THR A 813 -15.71 -5.92 -26.41
C THR A 813 -15.92 -6.41 -25.00
N SER A 814 -17.18 -6.56 -24.59
CA SER A 814 -17.54 -7.02 -23.24
C SER A 814 -18.81 -7.88 -23.26
N THR A 815 -18.87 -8.86 -22.37
CA THR A 815 -20.02 -9.75 -22.13
C THR A 815 -21.04 -9.16 -21.15
N GLU A 816 -20.68 -8.07 -20.48
CA GLU A 816 -21.56 -7.26 -19.62
C GLU A 816 -21.28 -5.77 -19.80
N GLU A 817 -22.12 -4.89 -19.24
CA GLU A 817 -21.85 -3.45 -19.30
C GLU A 817 -20.67 -3.10 -18.40
N GLN A 818 -19.62 -2.53 -18.98
CA GLN A 818 -18.42 -2.11 -18.28
C GLN A 818 -18.06 -0.68 -18.70
N GLN A 819 -17.63 0.13 -17.73
CA GLN A 819 -17.19 1.51 -17.91
C GLN A 819 -15.67 1.59 -17.77
N GLY A 820 -15.04 2.50 -18.50
CA GLY A 820 -13.59 2.69 -18.39
C GLY A 820 -13.05 3.54 -19.53
N ARG A 821 -11.78 3.32 -19.86
CA ARG A 821 -11.13 3.94 -21.01
C ARG A 821 -10.18 2.96 -21.70
N ILE A 822 -10.09 3.07 -23.02
CA ILE A 822 -9.03 2.44 -23.80
C ILE A 822 -7.87 3.43 -23.86
N GLU A 823 -6.67 2.98 -23.54
CA GLU A 823 -5.42 3.68 -23.78
C GLU A 823 -4.60 2.92 -24.82
N LEU A 824 -4.06 3.66 -25.80
CA LEU A 824 -3.10 3.16 -26.78
C LEU A 824 -1.72 3.68 -26.40
N ILE A 825 -0.76 2.77 -26.24
CA ILE A 825 0.58 3.03 -25.75
C ILE A 825 1.58 2.75 -26.86
N SER A 826 2.54 3.66 -27.07
CA SER A 826 3.70 3.41 -27.91
C SER A 826 4.95 3.80 -27.14
N ASN A 827 5.90 2.88 -27.00
CA ASN A 827 7.18 3.12 -26.32
C ASN A 827 7.05 3.66 -24.88
N GLY A 828 6.03 3.21 -24.15
CA GLY A 828 5.77 3.58 -22.75
C GLY A 828 4.87 4.81 -22.58
N GLU A 829 4.55 5.51 -23.67
CA GLU A 829 3.74 6.73 -23.63
C GLU A 829 2.32 6.49 -24.16
N VAL A 830 1.31 7.04 -23.49
CA VAL A 830 -0.08 7.01 -23.98
C VAL A 830 -0.20 7.97 -25.17
N ILE A 831 -0.38 7.43 -26.37
CA ILE A 831 -0.45 8.19 -27.62
C ILE A 831 -1.89 8.51 -28.06
N ALA A 832 -2.88 7.80 -27.54
CA ALA A 832 -4.29 8.09 -27.73
C ALA A 832 -5.13 7.41 -26.65
N GLN A 833 -6.32 7.95 -26.37
CA GLN A 833 -7.27 7.34 -25.45
C GLN A 833 -8.72 7.68 -25.79
N VAL A 834 -9.65 6.86 -25.33
CA VAL A 834 -11.08 7.15 -25.36
C VAL A 834 -11.76 6.59 -24.11
N LYS A 835 -12.52 7.43 -23.40
CA LYS A 835 -13.37 7.03 -22.28
C LYS A 835 -14.75 6.64 -22.81
N GLY A 836 -15.34 5.59 -22.24
CA GLY A 836 -16.67 5.13 -22.62
C GLY A 836 -17.04 3.80 -21.97
N ALA A 837 -18.04 3.15 -22.56
CA ALA A 837 -18.54 1.86 -22.09
C ALA A 837 -18.49 0.83 -23.20
N ALA A 838 -18.26 -0.43 -22.84
CA ALA A 838 -18.52 -1.59 -23.69
C ALA A 838 -19.63 -2.44 -23.07
N SER A 839 -20.50 -3.00 -23.90
CA SER A 839 -21.54 -3.94 -23.48
C SER A 839 -21.80 -4.97 -24.59
N PRO A 840 -22.57 -6.04 -24.33
CA PRO A 840 -22.87 -7.05 -25.36
C PRO A 840 -23.39 -6.43 -26.66
N GLY A 841 -22.65 -6.68 -27.75
CA GLY A 841 -22.97 -6.16 -29.09
C GLY A 841 -22.73 -4.66 -29.29
N LYS A 842 -22.20 -3.94 -28.30
CA LYS A 842 -21.88 -2.51 -28.37
C LYS A 842 -20.43 -2.27 -27.89
N PRO A 843 -19.44 -2.53 -28.76
CA PRO A 843 -18.03 -2.32 -28.40
C PRO A 843 -17.67 -0.82 -28.37
N LEU A 844 -16.68 -0.47 -27.56
CA LEU A 844 -16.04 0.85 -27.63
C LEU A 844 -14.87 0.79 -28.63
N LEU A 845 -14.76 1.80 -29.49
CA LEU A 845 -13.72 1.88 -30.53
C LEU A 845 -12.81 3.08 -30.30
N LEU A 846 -11.50 2.85 -30.37
CA LEU A 846 -10.48 3.87 -30.53
C LEU A 846 -9.86 3.72 -31.92
N LYS A 847 -9.94 4.75 -32.77
CA LYS A 847 -9.26 4.77 -34.07
C LYS A 847 -8.41 6.02 -34.16
N THR A 848 -7.13 5.86 -34.47
CA THR A 848 -6.20 6.98 -34.57
C THR A 848 -5.05 6.68 -35.54
N PRO A 849 -4.59 7.63 -36.35
CA PRO A 849 -3.31 7.51 -37.04
C PRO A 849 -2.14 7.79 -36.07
N HIS A 850 -1.05 7.05 -36.18
CA HIS A 850 0.19 7.34 -35.46
C HIS A 850 1.40 7.31 -36.40
N SER A 851 2.28 8.30 -36.26
CA SER A 851 3.49 8.45 -37.08
C SER A 851 4.70 7.81 -36.41
N PHE A 852 5.28 6.81 -37.07
CA PHE A 852 6.49 6.15 -36.64
C PHE A 852 7.71 6.76 -37.34
N THR A 853 8.63 7.31 -36.56
CA THR A 853 9.89 7.90 -37.04
C THR A 853 11.12 7.07 -36.67
N HIS A 854 10.94 6.07 -35.82
CA HIS A 854 11.91 5.05 -35.46
C HIS A 854 11.20 3.74 -35.14
N SER A 855 11.95 2.66 -34.97
CA SER A 855 11.39 1.40 -34.51
C SER A 855 10.75 1.55 -33.14
N SER A 856 9.57 0.97 -32.97
CA SER A 856 8.69 1.13 -31.81
C SER A 856 7.92 -0.16 -31.53
N TRP A 857 7.30 -0.22 -30.36
CA TRP A 857 6.26 -1.19 -30.02
C TRP A 857 4.96 -0.46 -29.66
N ILE A 858 3.83 -1.14 -29.83
CA ILE A 858 2.50 -0.59 -29.60
C ILE A 858 1.67 -1.58 -28.79
N CYS A 859 1.09 -1.15 -27.67
CA CYS A 859 0.13 -1.92 -26.88
C CYS A 859 -1.18 -1.15 -26.75
N ALA A 860 -2.25 -1.84 -26.40
CA ALA A 860 -3.48 -1.24 -25.90
C ALA A 860 -3.76 -1.79 -24.50
N ARG A 861 -4.31 -0.94 -23.62
CA ARG A 861 -4.82 -1.38 -22.32
C ARG A 861 -6.17 -0.73 -22.03
N ARG A 862 -6.98 -1.44 -21.26
CA ARG A 862 -8.22 -0.93 -20.72
C ARG A 862 -7.94 -0.51 -19.28
N MET A 863 -8.40 0.69 -18.90
CA MET A 863 -8.20 1.29 -17.57
C MET A 863 -9.54 1.69 -16.89
N ASP A 864 -9.60 1.57 -15.57
CA ASP A 864 -10.64 2.09 -14.67
C ASP A 864 -9.99 2.62 -13.39
N ASP A 865 -10.81 2.83 -12.36
CA ASP A 865 -10.39 3.34 -11.06
C ASP A 865 -9.55 2.34 -10.25
N GLN A 866 -9.53 1.06 -10.64
CA GLN A 866 -8.76 -0.02 -10.00
C GLN A 866 -7.43 -0.32 -10.71
N GLY A 867 -7.10 0.41 -11.78
CA GLY A 867 -5.89 0.21 -12.59
C GLY A 867 -6.21 -0.37 -13.97
N HIS A 868 -5.27 -1.13 -14.54
CA HIS A 868 -5.53 -1.85 -15.79
C HIS A 868 -6.33 -3.14 -15.54
N GLN A 869 -7.25 -3.49 -16.45
CA GLN A 869 -8.03 -4.74 -16.36
C GLN A 869 -7.75 -5.63 -17.56
N SER A 870 -7.46 -5.06 -18.74
CA SER A 870 -7.00 -5.83 -19.90
C SER A 870 -5.81 -5.14 -20.55
N HIS A 871 -4.88 -5.94 -21.08
CA HIS A 871 -3.67 -5.44 -21.71
C HIS A 871 -3.24 -6.35 -22.87
N THR A 872 -2.96 -5.76 -24.04
CA THR A 872 -2.45 -6.51 -25.19
C THR A 872 -0.92 -6.57 -25.16
N ALA A 873 -0.35 -7.73 -25.46
CA ALA A 873 1.05 -7.79 -25.87
C ALA A 873 1.32 -6.90 -27.10
N PRO A 874 2.59 -6.51 -27.35
CA PRO A 874 2.91 -5.48 -28.33
C PRO A 874 2.77 -5.95 -29.78
N VAL A 875 2.37 -5.02 -30.65
CA VAL A 875 2.69 -5.05 -32.08
C VAL A 875 4.00 -4.28 -32.29
N TYR A 876 4.93 -4.84 -33.05
CA TYR A 876 6.21 -4.21 -33.34
C TYR A 876 6.20 -3.48 -34.68
N VAL A 877 6.80 -2.31 -34.73
CA VAL A 877 7.08 -1.57 -35.96
C VAL A 877 8.58 -1.39 -36.06
N THR A 878 9.20 -1.98 -37.08
CA THR A 878 10.65 -1.94 -37.30
C THR A 878 10.96 -1.06 -38.50
N ILE A 879 11.72 0.01 -38.28
CA ILE A 879 12.13 0.94 -39.32
C ILE A 879 13.60 0.70 -39.66
N ASN A 880 13.89 0.46 -40.94
CA ASN A 880 15.24 0.23 -41.47
C ASN A 880 16.01 -0.88 -40.73
N ASP A 881 15.31 -1.94 -40.33
CA ASP A 881 15.84 -3.08 -39.55
C ASP A 881 16.57 -2.66 -38.26
N ALA A 882 16.28 -1.46 -37.76
CA ALA A 882 16.89 -0.92 -36.57
C ALA A 882 16.15 -1.47 -35.33
N PRO A 883 16.85 -1.80 -34.22
CA PRO A 883 16.17 -2.28 -33.03
C PRO A 883 15.40 -1.15 -32.33
N VAL A 884 14.43 -1.49 -31.47
CA VAL A 884 13.81 -0.50 -30.57
C VAL A 884 14.84 -0.03 -29.54
N ARG A 885 14.96 1.29 -29.39
CA ARG A 885 15.85 1.98 -28.44
C ARG A 885 15.14 3.22 -27.91
N ALA A 886 13.99 3.01 -27.29
CA ALA A 886 13.05 4.07 -26.99
C ALA A 886 13.47 4.96 -25.82
N SER A 887 14.17 4.40 -24.83
CA SER A 887 14.49 5.11 -23.59
C SER A 887 15.90 4.80 -23.09
N VAL A 888 16.72 5.84 -22.99
CA VAL A 888 18.02 5.79 -22.33
C VAL A 888 17.83 5.50 -20.84
N ASN A 889 16.84 6.14 -20.22
CA ASN A 889 16.60 6.07 -18.78
C ASN A 889 16.18 4.65 -18.34
N ASP A 890 15.42 3.93 -19.15
CA ASP A 890 15.00 2.56 -18.83
C ASP A 890 16.17 1.57 -18.94
N ALA A 891 17.04 1.75 -19.95
CA ALA A 891 18.26 0.96 -20.04
C ALA A 891 19.20 1.24 -18.85
N GLU A 892 19.35 2.50 -18.44
CA GLU A 892 20.12 2.88 -17.25
C GLU A 892 19.48 2.40 -15.95
N PHE A 893 18.14 2.33 -15.88
CA PHE A 893 17.42 1.76 -14.74
C PHE A 893 17.86 0.32 -14.51
N PHE A 894 17.92 -0.51 -15.56
CA PHE A 894 18.39 -1.89 -15.44
C PHE A 894 19.88 -2.02 -15.16
N VAL A 895 20.70 -1.07 -15.61
CA VAL A 895 22.11 -1.01 -15.17
C VAL A 895 22.18 -0.81 -13.65
N ARG A 896 21.42 0.15 -13.11
CA ARG A 896 21.38 0.40 -11.66
C ARG A 896 20.77 -0.77 -10.88
N TRP A 897 19.76 -1.44 -11.44
CA TRP A 897 19.17 -2.64 -10.87
C TRP A 897 20.22 -3.75 -10.70
N ILE A 898 20.96 -4.05 -11.77
CA ILE A 898 21.99 -5.09 -11.72
C ILE A 898 23.17 -4.67 -10.85
N ASP A 899 23.54 -3.39 -10.84
CA ASP A 899 24.53 -2.85 -9.90
C ASP A 899 24.11 -3.08 -8.45
N ASN A 900 22.81 -2.89 -8.14
CA ASN A 900 22.27 -3.14 -6.81
C ASN A 900 22.34 -4.63 -6.42
N ILE A 901 22.00 -5.54 -7.34
CA ILE A 901 22.15 -6.98 -7.09
C ILE A 901 23.61 -7.32 -6.82
N LEU A 902 24.52 -6.85 -7.68
CA LEU A 902 25.96 -7.11 -7.57
C LEU A 902 26.51 -6.69 -6.21
N VAL A 903 26.15 -5.50 -5.72
CA VAL A 903 26.53 -5.01 -4.38
C VAL A 903 25.98 -5.90 -3.27
N ASN A 904 24.71 -6.29 -3.35
CA ASN A 904 24.09 -7.09 -2.30
C ASN A 904 24.61 -8.54 -2.23
N ILE A 905 25.19 -9.06 -3.32
CA ILE A 905 25.82 -10.39 -3.35
C ILE A 905 27.34 -10.35 -3.14
N GLU A 906 27.96 -9.19 -2.89
CA GLU A 906 29.37 -9.10 -2.47
C GLU A 906 29.64 -9.92 -1.19
N GLU A 907 30.89 -10.24 -0.87
CA GLU A 907 31.21 -11.10 0.31
C GLU A 907 30.62 -10.56 1.62
N SER A 908 30.52 -9.23 1.78
CA SER A 908 29.90 -8.57 2.93
C SER A 908 28.43 -8.20 2.73
N GLY A 909 27.86 -8.52 1.56
CA GLY A 909 26.50 -8.16 1.18
C GLY A 909 25.46 -9.12 1.79
N PRO A 910 24.24 -8.63 2.08
CA PRO A 910 23.21 -9.42 2.78
C PRO A 910 22.67 -10.60 1.96
N TRP A 911 22.84 -10.60 0.64
CA TRP A 911 22.33 -11.67 -0.25
C TRP A 911 23.41 -12.69 -0.63
N ASN A 912 24.65 -12.51 -0.16
CA ASN A 912 25.74 -13.46 -0.39
C ASN A 912 25.38 -14.87 0.12
N GLN A 913 24.65 -14.94 1.23
CA GLN A 913 24.23 -16.18 1.88
C GLN A 913 23.41 -17.14 0.99
N TYR A 914 22.81 -16.65 -0.10
CA TYR A 914 22.03 -17.48 -1.03
C TYR A 914 22.89 -18.19 -2.09
N PHE A 915 24.18 -17.90 -2.15
CA PHE A 915 25.11 -18.43 -3.15
C PHE A 915 26.27 -19.15 -2.47
N THR A 916 26.05 -20.40 -2.10
CA THR A 916 27.01 -21.26 -1.39
C THR A 916 27.95 -22.04 -2.34
N HIS A 917 27.65 -22.13 -3.64
CA HIS A 917 28.42 -22.94 -4.59
C HIS A 917 28.86 -22.20 -5.86
N ASP A 918 28.02 -21.32 -6.45
CA ASP A 918 28.23 -20.85 -7.83
C ASP A 918 28.26 -19.31 -8.01
N ILE A 919 28.61 -18.59 -6.95
CA ILE A 919 28.50 -17.12 -6.93
C ILE A 919 29.31 -16.41 -8.03
N GLU A 920 30.47 -16.94 -8.43
CA GLU A 920 31.30 -16.30 -9.46
C GLU A 920 30.68 -16.43 -10.86
N SER A 921 30.08 -17.57 -11.19
CA SER A 921 29.36 -17.74 -12.46
C SER A 921 28.13 -16.84 -12.51
N VAL A 922 27.42 -16.71 -11.39
CA VAL A 922 26.28 -15.79 -11.24
C VAL A 922 26.71 -14.33 -11.41
N ARG A 923 27.80 -13.90 -10.74
CA ARG A 923 28.36 -12.55 -10.88
C ARG A 923 28.76 -12.25 -12.32
N GLU A 924 29.40 -13.20 -13.01
CA GLU A 924 29.77 -13.03 -14.42
C GLU A 924 28.52 -12.89 -15.31
N ARG A 925 27.50 -13.71 -15.08
CA ARG A 925 26.21 -13.61 -15.78
C ARG A 925 25.56 -12.24 -15.60
N TYR A 926 25.51 -11.73 -14.37
CA TYR A 926 24.98 -10.40 -14.08
C TYR A 926 25.79 -9.29 -14.78
N ARG A 927 27.13 -9.39 -14.79
CA ARG A 927 27.99 -8.44 -15.53
C ARG A 927 27.74 -8.48 -17.04
N GLN A 928 27.47 -9.65 -17.62
CA GLN A 928 27.10 -9.78 -19.03
C GLN A 928 25.77 -9.10 -19.35
N ALA A 929 24.73 -9.36 -18.56
CA ALA A 929 23.44 -8.69 -18.71
C ALA A 929 23.56 -7.17 -18.57
N ARG A 930 24.32 -6.72 -17.56
CA ARG A 930 24.63 -5.29 -17.37
C ARG A 930 25.28 -4.66 -18.60
N ALA A 931 26.24 -5.35 -19.23
CA ALA A 931 26.91 -4.86 -20.43
C ALA A 931 25.96 -4.70 -21.63
N VAL A 932 24.93 -5.56 -21.74
CA VAL A 932 23.86 -5.43 -22.74
C VAL A 932 23.09 -4.13 -22.53
N TYR A 933 22.62 -3.86 -21.30
CA TYR A 933 21.89 -2.62 -21.00
C TYR A 933 22.75 -1.36 -21.19
N GLN A 934 24.04 -1.40 -20.83
CA GLN A 934 24.95 -0.29 -21.10
C GLN A 934 25.12 -0.03 -22.60
N LYS A 935 25.17 -1.07 -23.43
CA LYS A 935 25.21 -0.94 -24.88
C LYS A 935 23.93 -0.32 -25.41
N ILE A 936 22.77 -0.79 -24.96
CA ILE A 936 21.45 -0.25 -25.31
C ILE A 936 21.34 1.23 -24.94
N ALA A 937 21.78 1.62 -23.74
CA ALA A 937 21.79 3.02 -23.31
C ALA A 937 22.67 3.92 -24.21
N ARG A 938 23.84 3.43 -24.65
CA ARG A 938 24.68 4.16 -25.62
C ARG A 938 24.00 4.31 -26.98
N GLU A 939 23.45 3.23 -27.53
CA GLU A 939 22.75 3.23 -28.82
C GLU A 939 21.53 4.17 -28.78
N ALA A 940 20.77 4.17 -27.68
CA ALA A 940 19.64 5.07 -27.48
C ALA A 940 20.07 6.55 -27.43
N ARG A 941 21.16 6.88 -26.72
CA ARG A 941 21.71 8.25 -26.67
C ARG A 941 22.20 8.74 -28.02
N GLU A 942 22.83 7.86 -28.80
CA GLU A 942 23.30 8.21 -30.14
C GLU A 942 22.16 8.58 -31.07
N ARG A 943 21.00 7.90 -30.97
CA ARG A 943 19.81 8.25 -31.75
C ARG A 943 19.18 9.57 -31.36
N MET A 944 19.19 9.94 -30.08
CA MET A 944 18.62 11.22 -29.61
C MET A 944 19.43 12.47 -30.02
N ARG A 945 20.65 12.30 -30.55
CA ARG A 945 21.52 13.40 -31.02
C ARG A 945 21.29 13.80 -32.48
N TRP A 946 20.42 13.09 -33.19
CA TRP A 946 20.02 13.34 -34.59
C TRP A 946 18.52 13.64 -34.63
#